data_AF-A0A4S8IFK7-F1
#
_entry.id   AF-A0A4S8IFK7-F1
#
_cell.length_a   1.000
_cell.length_b   1.000
_cell.length_c   1.000
_cell.angle_alpha   90.00
_cell.angle_beta   90.00
_cell.angle_gamma   90.00
#
_symmetry.space_group_name_H-M   'P 1'
#
loop_
_entity.id
_entity.type
_entity.pdbx_description
1 polymer ?
#
loop_
_entity_poly.entity_id
_entity_poly.type
_entity_poly.pdbx_seq_one_letter_code
_entity_poly.pdbx_strand_id
1 'polypeptide(L)'
;MAGDHGGEATHGSSRRLESILTDLTMPWPRRLWSATTVEMQLLFPLAAPAVVVYMLNNLLSLGTQVFSGHLGNLELAASSLGNNGIQIFAYGLMLGMGSAVETLCGQAYGAHKYEMLGIYLQRSTVLLMATGIPLAVVYAFSRPLLLLLGQSPEIAKAASIFVYGLIPQIFAYAANFPIQKFLQAQSIVTPSACISAGALAVHLVLSWVVVYKVGLGLLGASLVLSLNWWIIVAAQFLYIVTSRRCRFTWTGFSWQAFGGLPEFFKLSTASAVMLCLETWYYQIMVLIAGLLKDPQLALDSLTVCMTIAGWAFMISVGFNAAASVRVGNELGAGHPKSAEFSVVVVTVLSLIISLIVATIMLCLRHYISYAFTEGETVARAVSELSPLLAATLILNGIQPVLSGVAVGCGWQAFVAYVNVGCYYFVGIPLGILLGFKFDLGAKGIWGGMLGGTLMQTFILIWVTFRTDWNKEILSKIPFLWPKLDREKHPRYCITRLPVGELWLLVPPKSHRRLSAAHPIASSSLQILLTLAPAITIIEMELYYPIQSSWPRFPAPHFFLSSDSATPQNYVHWTETPESHRFSADLPGVRKEEIRVEVEDSRYMVIRTERRDDDGLGEPAQRERRGFVRKFRLPEMVDIDGITAAYEDGVLTVTVPRLVSRRRLQLDLEDLADASHAVARAA
;
A
#
# COMPACT_ATOMS: atom_id res chain seq x y z
N MET A 1 24.60 2.03 -28.13
CA MET A 1 24.92 1.68 -26.73
C MET A 1 23.89 2.38 -25.84
N ALA A 2 22.85 1.67 -25.42
CA ALA A 2 21.86 2.15 -24.44
C ALA A 2 21.65 0.99 -23.47
N GLY A 3 22.51 0.92 -22.45
CA GLY A 3 22.60 -0.17 -21.50
C GLY A 3 21.71 0.06 -20.28
N ASP A 4 21.08 -1.03 -19.83
CA ASP A 4 20.82 -1.49 -18.45
C ASP A 4 20.38 -0.55 -17.30
N HIS A 5 20.20 0.75 -17.50
CA HIS A 5 20.01 1.69 -16.38
C HIS A 5 18.63 1.68 -15.72
N GLY A 6 17.65 0.89 -16.19
CA GLY A 6 16.28 0.95 -15.66
C GLY A 6 16.15 0.45 -14.22
N GLY A 7 16.51 -0.82 -13.99
CA GLY A 7 16.41 -1.46 -12.67
C GLY A 7 17.41 -0.88 -11.67
N GLU A 8 18.69 -0.79 -12.05
CA GLU A 8 19.74 -0.24 -11.18
C GLU A 8 19.51 1.23 -10.81
N ALA A 9 19.03 2.08 -11.72
CA ALA A 9 18.73 3.47 -11.38
C ALA A 9 17.51 3.58 -10.46
N THR A 10 16.47 2.76 -10.63
CA THR A 10 15.32 2.77 -9.71
C THR A 10 15.71 2.33 -8.30
N HIS A 11 16.50 1.27 -8.16
CA HIS A 11 17.01 0.83 -6.86
C HIS A 11 18.05 1.80 -6.27
N GLY A 12 18.84 2.47 -7.11
CA GLY A 12 19.74 3.54 -6.70
C GLY A 12 18.98 4.76 -6.15
N SER A 13 17.90 5.17 -6.83
CA SER A 13 17.03 6.27 -6.40
C SER A 13 16.23 5.93 -5.14
N SER A 14 15.74 4.69 -4.99
CA SER A 14 15.07 4.21 -3.77
C SER A 14 16.03 4.22 -2.56
N ARG A 15 17.25 3.68 -2.70
CA ARG A 15 18.28 3.79 -1.65
C ARG A 15 18.66 5.24 -1.34
N ARG A 16 18.75 6.08 -2.38
CA ARG A 16 19.01 7.51 -2.22
C ARG A 16 17.89 8.18 -1.41
N LEU A 17 16.62 7.84 -1.69
CA LEU A 17 15.48 8.35 -0.92
C LEU A 17 15.60 7.97 0.56
N GLU A 18 15.87 6.70 0.85
CA GLU A 18 16.05 6.24 2.24
C GLU A 18 17.19 6.97 2.94
N SER A 19 18.32 7.14 2.24
CA SER A 19 19.48 7.87 2.77
C SER A 19 19.17 9.33 3.06
N ILE A 20 18.41 10.01 2.20
CA ILE A 20 17.99 11.40 2.40
C ILE A 20 17.08 11.48 3.63
N LEU A 21 16.10 10.59 3.73
CA LEU A 21 15.12 10.61 4.82
C LEU A 21 15.71 10.27 6.20
N THR A 22 16.76 9.45 6.22
CA THR A 22 17.47 9.06 7.45
C THR A 22 18.60 10.01 7.83
N ASP A 23 19.02 10.91 6.94
CA ASP A 23 20.01 11.94 7.24
C ASP A 23 19.42 12.99 8.21
N LEU A 24 19.90 12.94 9.46
CA LEU A 24 19.53 13.89 10.51
C LEU A 24 20.39 15.16 10.48
N THR A 25 21.46 15.20 9.67
CA THR A 25 22.35 16.36 9.55
C THR A 25 21.77 17.43 8.63
N MET A 26 20.88 17.04 7.71
CA MET A 26 20.22 17.96 6.79
C MET A 26 19.00 18.64 7.44
N PRO A 27 18.82 19.97 7.29
CA PRO A 27 17.61 20.65 7.73
C PRO A 27 16.35 20.03 7.11
N TRP A 28 15.31 19.86 7.92
CA TRP A 28 14.06 19.20 7.51
C TRP A 28 13.46 19.73 6.19
N PRO A 29 13.41 21.06 5.90
CA PRO A 29 12.86 21.54 4.64
C PRO A 29 13.66 21.09 3.41
N ARG A 30 15.00 21.11 3.50
CA ARG A 30 15.87 20.66 2.40
C ARG A 30 15.76 19.15 2.20
N ARG A 31 15.65 18.41 3.30
CA ARG A 31 15.42 16.97 3.28
C ARG A 31 14.08 16.63 2.63
N LEU A 32 13.02 17.31 3.03
CA LEU A 32 11.68 17.12 2.46
C LEU A 32 11.66 17.42 0.96
N TRP A 33 12.24 18.55 0.53
CA TRP A 33 12.31 18.91 -0.89
C TRP A 33 13.09 17.86 -1.71
N SER A 34 14.26 17.47 -1.21
CA SER A 34 15.12 16.49 -1.89
C SER A 34 14.46 15.11 -1.94
N ALA A 35 13.83 14.67 -0.85
CA ALA A 35 13.07 13.43 -0.82
C ALA A 35 11.86 13.48 -1.76
N THR A 36 11.10 14.58 -1.75
CA THR A 36 9.94 14.77 -2.63
C THR A 36 10.33 14.73 -4.09
N THR A 37 11.43 15.38 -4.49
CA THR A 37 11.89 15.36 -5.89
C THR A 37 12.30 13.95 -6.35
N VAL A 38 13.01 13.20 -5.51
CA VAL A 38 13.36 11.80 -5.80
C VAL A 38 12.11 10.93 -5.85
N GLU A 39 11.18 11.07 -4.90
CA GLU A 39 9.94 10.29 -4.88
C GLU A 39 9.06 10.60 -6.10
N MET A 40 8.95 11.87 -6.51
CA MET A 40 8.21 12.24 -7.72
C MET A 40 8.82 11.62 -8.98
N GLN A 41 10.15 11.50 -9.06
CA GLN A 41 10.83 10.82 -10.18
C GLN A 41 10.55 9.31 -10.22
N LEU A 42 10.32 8.69 -9.05
CA LEU A 42 9.96 7.27 -8.94
C LEU A 42 8.46 7.05 -9.19
N LEU A 43 7.62 7.96 -8.70
CA LEU A 43 6.16 7.85 -8.73
C LEU A 43 5.58 8.22 -10.10
N PHE A 44 6.08 9.26 -10.76
CA PHE A 44 5.51 9.74 -12.01
C PHE A 44 5.52 8.68 -13.14
N PRO A 45 6.61 7.91 -13.38
CA PRO A 45 6.64 6.84 -14.37
C PRO A 45 5.72 5.65 -14.06
N LEU A 46 5.18 5.58 -12.84
CA LEU A 46 4.19 4.59 -12.42
C LEU A 46 2.76 5.14 -12.57
N ALA A 47 2.46 6.23 -11.86
CA ALA A 47 1.11 6.75 -11.70
C ALA A 47 0.52 7.27 -13.02
N ALA A 48 1.24 8.14 -13.73
CA ALA A 48 0.73 8.76 -14.95
C ALA A 48 0.36 7.74 -16.04
N PRO A 49 1.23 6.80 -16.45
CA PRO A 49 0.86 5.77 -17.41
C PRO A 49 -0.17 4.78 -16.86
N ALA A 50 -0.20 4.49 -15.56
CA ALA A 50 -1.24 3.62 -14.98
C ALA A 50 -2.63 4.26 -15.11
N VAL A 51 -2.76 5.55 -14.78
CA VAL A 51 -4.00 6.32 -14.99
C VAL A 51 -4.44 6.23 -16.45
N VAL A 52 -3.52 6.48 -17.39
CA VAL A 52 -3.81 6.39 -18.84
C VAL A 52 -4.30 5.00 -19.23
N VAL A 53 -3.66 3.93 -18.75
CA VAL A 53 -4.10 2.55 -19.03
C VAL A 53 -5.54 2.30 -18.56
N TYR A 54 -5.86 2.63 -17.31
CA TYR A 54 -7.21 2.39 -16.77
C TYR A 54 -8.26 3.24 -17.48
N MET A 55 -7.95 4.51 -17.79
CA MET A 55 -8.86 5.37 -18.56
C MET A 55 -9.11 4.84 -19.97
N LEU A 56 -8.07 4.48 -20.71
CA LEU A 56 -8.20 3.96 -22.07
C LEU A 56 -8.93 2.62 -22.12
N ASN A 57 -8.67 1.74 -21.16
CA ASN A 57 -9.36 0.46 -21.08
C ASN A 57 -10.85 0.64 -20.76
N ASN A 58 -11.20 1.63 -19.93
CA ASN A 58 -12.61 1.97 -19.67
C ASN A 58 -13.33 2.50 -20.93
N LEU A 59 -12.61 3.24 -21.80
CA LEU A 59 -13.16 3.71 -23.07
C LEU A 59 -13.53 2.59 -24.05
N LEU A 60 -12.95 1.38 -23.91
CA LEU A 60 -13.33 0.23 -24.74
C LEU A 60 -14.78 -0.21 -24.48
N SER A 61 -15.15 -0.34 -23.20
CA SER A 61 -16.52 -0.72 -22.81
C SER A 61 -17.52 0.38 -23.16
N LEU A 62 -17.14 1.66 -23.00
CA LEU A 62 -17.96 2.79 -23.43
C LEU A 62 -18.15 2.83 -24.95
N GLY A 63 -17.07 2.64 -25.71
CA GLY A 63 -17.13 2.55 -27.17
C GLY A 63 -18.09 1.45 -27.63
N THR A 64 -18.00 0.27 -27.02
CA THR A 64 -18.91 -0.85 -27.30
C THR A 64 -20.38 -0.51 -27.06
N GLN A 65 -20.69 0.24 -25.99
CA GLN A 65 -22.06 0.72 -25.71
C GLN A 65 -22.51 1.73 -26.76
N VAL A 66 -21.65 2.66 -27.16
CA VAL A 66 -21.96 3.64 -28.22
C VAL A 66 -22.26 2.94 -29.55
N PHE A 67 -21.47 1.95 -29.95
CA PHE A 67 -21.76 1.14 -31.15
C PHE A 67 -23.08 0.38 -31.04
N SER A 68 -23.36 -0.20 -29.87
CA SER A 68 -24.61 -0.92 -29.62
C SER A 68 -25.82 0.02 -29.63
N GLY A 69 -25.68 1.26 -29.14
CA GLY A 69 -26.76 2.23 -29.10
C GLY A 69 -27.24 2.70 -30.48
N HIS A 70 -26.35 2.74 -31.47
CA HIS A 70 -26.74 3.05 -32.84
C HIS A 70 -27.44 1.89 -33.56
N LEU A 71 -27.41 0.66 -33.01
CA LEU A 71 -28.23 -0.44 -33.51
C LEU A 71 -29.69 -0.29 -33.08
N GLY A 72 -29.92 0.20 -31.87
CA GLY A 72 -31.26 0.40 -31.32
C GLY A 72 -31.27 0.51 -29.79
N ASN A 73 -32.43 0.89 -29.26
CA ASN A 73 -32.63 1.09 -27.82
C ASN A 73 -32.54 -0.23 -27.04
N LEU A 74 -32.99 -1.35 -27.62
CA LEU A 74 -32.90 -2.67 -27.00
C LEU A 74 -31.44 -3.14 -26.89
N GLU A 75 -30.65 -2.92 -27.93
CA GLU A 75 -29.23 -3.24 -28.01
C GLU A 75 -28.42 -2.37 -27.04
N LEU A 76 -28.75 -1.08 -26.92
CA LEU A 76 -28.18 -0.21 -25.89
C LEU A 76 -28.44 -0.75 -24.49
N ALA A 77 -29.70 -1.06 -24.17
CA ALA A 77 -30.10 -1.59 -22.87
C ALA A 77 -29.38 -2.92 -22.56
N ALA A 78 -29.30 -3.81 -23.56
CA ALA A 78 -28.61 -5.09 -23.45
C ALA A 78 -27.09 -4.94 -23.22
N SER A 79 -26.43 -4.06 -23.97
CA SER A 79 -24.99 -3.81 -23.83
C SER A 79 -24.65 -3.08 -22.52
N SER A 80 -25.52 -2.18 -22.06
CA SER A 80 -25.39 -1.51 -20.76
C SER A 80 -25.54 -2.50 -19.60
N LEU A 81 -26.58 -3.35 -19.64
CA LEU A 81 -26.76 -4.41 -18.64
C LEU A 81 -25.58 -5.40 -18.62
N GLY A 82 -25.06 -5.74 -19.80
CA GLY A 82 -23.87 -6.56 -19.97
C GLY A 82 -22.60 -5.92 -19.40
N ASN A 83 -22.28 -4.68 -19.75
CA ASN A 83 -21.05 -4.00 -19.34
C ASN A 83 -21.12 -3.47 -17.90
N ASN A 84 -22.17 -2.74 -17.55
CA ASN A 84 -22.27 -2.06 -16.25
C ASN A 84 -22.79 -2.99 -15.15
N GLY A 85 -23.51 -4.05 -15.50
CA GLY A 85 -23.98 -5.07 -14.55
C GLY A 85 -23.03 -6.27 -14.49
N ILE A 86 -23.07 -7.09 -15.52
CA ILE A 86 -22.46 -8.44 -15.51
C ILE A 86 -20.93 -8.41 -15.64
N GLN A 87 -20.37 -7.57 -16.53
CA GLN A 87 -18.93 -7.44 -16.76
C GLN A 87 -18.21 -6.81 -15.58
N ILE A 88 -18.73 -5.73 -15.00
CA ILE A 88 -18.14 -5.08 -13.83
C ILE A 88 -17.91 -6.06 -12.68
N PHE A 89 -18.83 -6.99 -12.46
CA PHE A 89 -18.67 -8.04 -11.44
C PHE A 89 -17.43 -8.90 -11.70
N ALA A 90 -17.30 -9.44 -12.92
CA ALA A 90 -16.16 -10.28 -13.29
C ALA A 90 -14.85 -9.49 -13.29
N TYR A 91 -14.87 -8.25 -13.79
CA TYR A 91 -13.73 -7.34 -13.80
C TYR A 91 -13.24 -7.05 -12.38
N GLY A 92 -14.14 -6.67 -11.47
CA GLY A 92 -13.80 -6.35 -10.07
C GLY A 92 -13.23 -7.54 -9.33
N LEU A 93 -13.85 -8.73 -9.47
CA LEU A 93 -13.34 -9.96 -8.87
C LEU A 93 -11.93 -10.32 -9.38
N MET A 94 -11.74 -10.27 -10.70
CA MET A 94 -10.47 -10.60 -11.35
C MET A 94 -9.36 -9.59 -11.04
N LEU A 95 -9.69 -8.29 -11.02
CA LEU A 95 -8.77 -7.22 -10.61
C LEU A 95 -8.33 -7.42 -9.16
N GLY A 96 -9.30 -7.69 -8.26
CA GLY A 96 -9.03 -7.93 -6.85
C GLY A 96 -8.15 -9.15 -6.64
N MET A 97 -8.48 -10.29 -7.25
CA MET A 97 -7.65 -11.50 -7.20
C MET A 97 -6.25 -11.26 -7.77
N GLY A 98 -6.13 -10.51 -8.86
CA GLY A 98 -4.86 -10.17 -9.50
C GLY A 98 -3.98 -9.24 -8.67
N SER A 99 -4.56 -8.40 -7.80
CA SER A 99 -3.80 -7.47 -6.95
C SER A 99 -2.84 -8.14 -5.96
N ALA A 100 -3.07 -9.42 -5.61
CA ALA A 100 -2.11 -10.19 -4.80
C ALA A 100 -0.73 -10.31 -5.48
N VAL A 101 -0.69 -10.29 -6.83
CA VAL A 101 0.57 -10.24 -7.59
C VAL A 101 1.32 -8.94 -7.32
N GLU A 102 0.61 -7.83 -7.12
CA GLU A 102 1.22 -6.54 -6.84
C GLU A 102 2.00 -6.56 -5.52
N THR A 103 1.40 -7.12 -4.45
CA THR A 103 2.08 -7.34 -3.16
C THR A 103 3.33 -8.21 -3.33
N LEU A 104 3.17 -9.38 -3.96
CA LEU A 104 4.21 -10.39 -3.99
C LEU A 104 5.34 -10.03 -4.96
N CYS A 105 5.01 -9.53 -6.15
CA CYS A 105 6.00 -9.03 -7.10
C CYS A 105 6.66 -7.75 -6.61
N GLY A 106 5.92 -6.81 -5.99
CA GLY A 106 6.51 -5.58 -5.47
C GLY A 106 7.54 -5.86 -4.37
N GLN A 107 7.16 -6.66 -3.37
CA GLN A 107 8.08 -7.05 -2.31
C GLN A 107 9.26 -7.89 -2.83
N ALA A 108 9.03 -8.81 -3.77
CA ALA A 108 10.12 -9.58 -4.37
C ALA A 108 11.06 -8.72 -5.23
N TYR A 109 10.52 -7.73 -5.96
CA TYR A 109 11.30 -6.79 -6.76
C TYR A 109 12.19 -5.93 -5.86
N GLY A 110 11.62 -5.36 -4.79
CA GLY A 110 12.37 -4.63 -3.76
C GLY A 110 13.50 -5.46 -3.13
N ALA A 111 13.24 -6.74 -2.88
CA ALA A 111 14.22 -7.68 -2.33
C ALA A 111 15.19 -8.29 -3.36
N HIS A 112 15.21 -7.79 -4.61
CA HIS A 112 16.04 -8.27 -5.72
C HIS A 112 15.83 -9.75 -6.09
N LYS A 113 14.67 -10.33 -5.78
CA LYS A 113 14.27 -11.69 -6.15
C LYS A 113 13.57 -11.70 -7.51
N TYR A 114 14.26 -11.22 -8.54
CA TYR A 114 13.69 -10.98 -9.87
C TYR A 114 13.03 -12.23 -10.48
N GLU A 115 13.66 -13.40 -10.35
CA GLU A 115 13.13 -14.66 -10.90
C GLU A 115 11.74 -15.03 -10.36
N MET A 116 11.44 -14.64 -9.11
CA MET A 116 10.14 -14.96 -8.48
C MET A 116 8.97 -14.20 -9.10
N LEU A 117 9.21 -13.05 -9.75
CA LEU A 117 8.15 -12.26 -10.37
C LEU A 117 7.46 -13.06 -11.48
N GLY A 118 8.23 -13.72 -12.34
CA GLY A 118 7.71 -14.57 -13.40
C GLY A 118 6.92 -15.77 -12.86
N ILE A 119 7.36 -16.33 -11.73
CA ILE A 119 6.65 -17.42 -11.04
C ILE A 119 5.31 -16.93 -10.48
N TYR A 120 5.27 -15.76 -9.83
CA TYR A 120 4.04 -15.19 -9.29
C TYR A 120 3.03 -14.80 -10.38
N LEU A 121 3.51 -14.25 -11.51
CA LEU A 121 2.67 -14.03 -12.69
C LEU A 121 2.00 -15.33 -13.12
N GLN A 122 2.80 -16.38 -13.36
CA GLN A 122 2.28 -17.67 -13.85
C GLN A 122 1.29 -18.30 -12.85
N ARG A 123 1.65 -18.32 -11.57
CA ARG A 123 0.80 -18.83 -10.49
C ARG A 123 -0.54 -18.12 -10.44
N SER A 124 -0.53 -16.79 -10.54
CA SER A 124 -1.74 -15.99 -10.56
C SER A 124 -2.56 -16.24 -11.81
N THR A 125 -1.94 -16.31 -12.99
CA THR A 125 -2.65 -16.65 -14.23
C THR A 125 -3.33 -18.01 -14.12
N VAL A 126 -2.65 -19.05 -13.62
CA VAL A 126 -3.27 -20.37 -13.41
C VAL A 126 -4.48 -20.26 -12.49
N LEU A 127 -4.35 -19.55 -11.36
CA LEU A 127 -5.44 -19.40 -10.41
C LEU A 127 -6.63 -18.63 -10.99
N LEU A 128 -6.39 -17.48 -11.63
CA LEU A 128 -7.44 -16.65 -12.21
C LEU A 128 -8.11 -17.35 -13.40
N MET A 129 -7.38 -18.14 -14.18
CA MET A 129 -7.97 -18.97 -15.24
C MET A 129 -8.93 -20.01 -14.65
N ALA A 130 -8.55 -20.65 -13.53
CA ALA A 130 -9.43 -21.57 -12.82
C ALA A 130 -10.68 -20.86 -12.26
N THR A 131 -10.53 -19.65 -11.69
CA THR A 131 -11.68 -18.81 -11.25
C THR A 131 -12.54 -18.35 -12.44
N GLY A 132 -11.97 -18.22 -13.63
CA GLY A 132 -12.70 -17.84 -14.84
C GLY A 132 -13.74 -18.88 -15.27
N ILE A 133 -13.51 -20.16 -14.97
CA ILE A 133 -14.42 -21.27 -15.31
C ILE A 133 -15.81 -21.10 -14.67
N PRO A 134 -15.96 -20.97 -13.33
CA PRO A 134 -17.28 -20.75 -12.73
C PRO A 134 -17.93 -19.45 -13.19
N LEU A 135 -17.16 -18.37 -13.44
CA LEU A 135 -17.72 -17.14 -14.01
C LEU A 135 -18.28 -17.35 -15.43
N ALA A 136 -17.57 -18.10 -16.27
CA ALA A 136 -18.03 -18.43 -17.61
C ALA A 136 -19.32 -19.25 -17.59
N VAL A 137 -19.47 -20.16 -16.62
CA VAL A 137 -20.74 -20.88 -16.39
C VAL A 137 -21.86 -19.90 -16.04
N VAL A 138 -21.63 -18.94 -15.13
CA VAL A 138 -22.62 -17.90 -14.79
C VAL A 138 -23.02 -17.10 -16.03
N TYR A 139 -22.06 -16.75 -16.90
CA TYR A 139 -22.34 -16.01 -18.14
C TYR A 139 -23.15 -16.85 -19.15
N ALA A 140 -22.86 -18.14 -19.25
CA ALA A 140 -23.61 -19.07 -20.09
C ALA A 140 -25.07 -19.22 -19.64
N PHE A 141 -25.34 -19.06 -18.34
CA PHE A 141 -26.70 -19.02 -17.76
C PHE A 141 -27.26 -17.61 -17.59
N SER A 142 -26.72 -16.61 -18.27
CA SER A 142 -27.15 -15.21 -18.12
C SER A 142 -28.64 -15.01 -18.43
N ARG A 143 -29.19 -15.66 -19.48
CA ARG A 143 -30.62 -15.53 -19.80
C ARG A 143 -31.56 -15.96 -18.66
N PRO A 144 -31.50 -17.20 -18.15
CA PRO A 144 -32.37 -17.61 -17.04
C PRO A 144 -32.11 -16.81 -15.76
N LEU A 145 -30.86 -16.39 -15.49
CA LEU A 145 -30.56 -15.54 -14.35
C LEU A 145 -31.23 -14.16 -14.48
N LEU A 146 -31.18 -13.54 -15.66
CA LEU A 146 -31.82 -12.25 -15.91
C LEU A 146 -33.36 -12.35 -15.82
N LEU A 147 -33.95 -13.43 -16.31
CA LEU A 147 -35.38 -13.71 -16.13
C LEU A 147 -35.75 -13.88 -14.65
N LEU A 148 -34.93 -14.60 -13.89
CA LEU A 148 -35.11 -14.78 -12.45
C LEU A 148 -35.03 -13.45 -11.69
N LEU A 149 -34.16 -12.54 -12.15
CA LEU A 149 -34.03 -11.18 -11.63
C LEU A 149 -35.15 -10.23 -12.11
N GLY A 150 -36.14 -10.73 -12.85
CA GLY A 150 -37.33 -9.99 -13.25
C GLY A 150 -37.20 -9.18 -14.55
N GLN A 151 -36.12 -9.38 -15.34
CA GLN A 151 -36.00 -8.72 -16.64
C GLN A 151 -37.02 -9.29 -17.65
N SER A 152 -37.46 -8.45 -18.59
CA SER A 152 -38.39 -8.90 -19.63
C SER A 152 -37.73 -9.97 -20.52
N PRO A 153 -38.52 -10.88 -21.13
CA PRO A 153 -37.99 -11.90 -22.03
C PRO A 153 -37.14 -11.36 -23.18
N GLU A 154 -37.49 -10.18 -23.70
CA GLU A 154 -36.81 -9.49 -24.78
C GLU A 154 -35.44 -8.97 -24.33
N ILE A 155 -35.38 -8.25 -23.20
CA ILE A 155 -34.14 -7.70 -22.64
C ILE A 155 -33.22 -8.85 -22.19
N ALA A 156 -33.76 -9.85 -21.49
CA ALA A 156 -32.99 -10.99 -21.04
C ALA A 156 -32.39 -11.77 -22.22
N LYS A 157 -33.12 -11.92 -23.33
CA LYS A 157 -32.60 -12.53 -24.56
C LYS A 157 -31.49 -11.68 -25.17
N ALA A 158 -31.72 -10.38 -25.39
CA ALA A 158 -30.73 -9.50 -25.99
C ALA A 158 -29.45 -9.41 -25.13
N ALA A 159 -29.58 -9.15 -23.83
CA ALA A 159 -28.46 -9.09 -22.91
C ALA A 159 -27.68 -10.41 -22.85
N SER A 160 -28.35 -11.57 -22.90
CA SER A 160 -27.65 -12.85 -22.94
C SER A 160 -26.79 -13.03 -24.19
N ILE A 161 -27.25 -12.57 -25.36
CA ILE A 161 -26.46 -12.61 -26.60
C ILE A 161 -25.18 -11.77 -26.46
N PHE A 162 -25.28 -10.59 -25.86
CA PHE A 162 -24.12 -9.76 -25.56
C PHE A 162 -23.16 -10.45 -24.56
N VAL A 163 -23.70 -10.99 -23.47
CA VAL A 163 -22.92 -11.66 -22.41
C VAL A 163 -22.19 -12.90 -22.92
N TYR A 164 -22.79 -13.66 -23.85
CA TYR A 164 -22.10 -14.79 -24.49
C TYR A 164 -20.84 -14.35 -25.24
N GLY A 165 -20.89 -13.19 -25.90
CA GLY A 165 -19.71 -12.61 -26.55
C GLY A 165 -18.64 -12.13 -25.58
N LEU A 166 -18.97 -11.92 -24.29
CA LEU A 166 -18.01 -11.56 -23.22
C LEU A 166 -17.35 -12.77 -22.54
N ILE A 167 -17.79 -14.01 -22.78
CA ILE A 167 -17.17 -15.20 -22.16
C ILE A 167 -15.65 -15.26 -22.41
N PRO A 168 -15.12 -15.04 -23.63
CA PRO A 168 -13.68 -15.04 -23.86
C PRO A 168 -12.94 -13.92 -23.12
N GLN A 169 -13.62 -12.81 -22.81
CA GLN A 169 -13.07 -11.67 -22.06
C GLN A 169 -12.67 -12.06 -20.64
N ILE A 170 -13.41 -12.96 -19.99
CA ILE A 170 -13.12 -13.41 -18.61
C ILE A 170 -11.70 -13.98 -18.54
N PHE A 171 -11.33 -14.79 -19.53
CA PHE A 171 -10.01 -15.41 -19.61
C PHE A 171 -8.94 -14.42 -20.06
N ALA A 172 -9.30 -13.42 -20.88
CA ALA A 172 -8.42 -12.31 -21.17
C ALA A 172 -8.09 -11.49 -19.90
N TYR A 173 -9.07 -11.22 -19.04
CA TYR A 173 -8.85 -10.60 -17.73
C TYR A 173 -7.94 -11.44 -16.84
N ALA A 174 -8.18 -12.76 -16.78
CA ALA A 174 -7.37 -13.69 -16.01
C ALA A 174 -5.88 -13.69 -16.42
N ALA A 175 -5.57 -13.45 -17.70
CA ALA A 175 -4.21 -13.26 -18.18
C ALA A 175 -3.70 -11.82 -17.98
N ASN A 176 -4.55 -10.83 -18.26
CA ASN A 176 -4.15 -9.42 -18.30
C ASN A 176 -3.75 -8.88 -16.92
N PHE A 177 -4.54 -9.14 -15.87
CA PHE A 177 -4.25 -8.56 -14.56
C PHE A 177 -2.90 -9.01 -13.99
N PRO A 178 -2.53 -10.31 -14.01
CA PRO A 178 -1.20 -10.75 -13.59
C PRO A 178 -0.06 -10.12 -14.40
N ILE A 179 -0.22 -10.06 -15.74
CA ILE A 179 0.75 -9.42 -16.65
C ILE A 179 0.94 -7.95 -16.29
N GLN A 180 -0.17 -7.23 -16.09
CA GLN A 180 -0.15 -5.81 -15.77
C GLN A 180 0.49 -5.55 -14.41
N LYS A 181 0.18 -6.35 -13.38
CA LYS A 181 0.80 -6.25 -12.04
C LYS A 181 2.28 -6.61 -12.05
N PHE A 182 2.68 -7.60 -12.85
CA PHE A 182 4.10 -7.92 -13.08
C PHE A 182 4.87 -6.75 -13.68
N LEU A 183 4.32 -6.10 -14.72
CA LEU A 183 4.92 -4.95 -15.36
C LEU A 183 4.95 -3.72 -14.44
N GLN A 184 3.86 -3.48 -13.70
CA GLN A 184 3.73 -2.37 -12.74
C GLN A 184 4.73 -2.49 -11.58
N ALA A 185 4.91 -3.68 -10.98
CA ALA A 185 5.86 -3.90 -9.89
C ALA A 185 7.30 -3.47 -10.22
N GLN A 186 7.67 -3.51 -11.50
CA GLN A 186 8.99 -3.16 -12.03
C GLN A 186 9.07 -1.72 -12.57
N SER A 187 8.02 -0.91 -12.42
CA SER A 187 7.89 0.41 -13.05
C SER A 187 7.91 0.41 -14.59
N ILE A 188 7.41 -0.66 -15.22
CA ILE A 188 7.32 -0.81 -16.67
C ILE A 188 5.87 -0.61 -17.14
N VAL A 189 5.33 0.60 -16.99
CA VAL A 189 3.89 0.86 -17.24
C VAL A 189 3.64 1.54 -18.59
N THR A 190 4.57 2.36 -19.08
CA THR A 190 4.44 3.08 -20.36
C THR A 190 4.12 2.17 -21.56
N PRO A 191 4.74 0.98 -21.72
CA PRO A 191 4.38 0.08 -22.81
C PRO A 191 2.91 -0.32 -22.78
N SER A 192 2.36 -0.63 -21.60
CA SER A 192 0.94 -0.95 -21.44
C SER A 192 0.04 0.22 -21.84
N ALA A 193 0.43 1.47 -21.53
CA ALA A 193 -0.33 2.66 -21.94
C ALA A 193 -0.38 2.82 -23.46
N CYS A 194 0.76 2.64 -24.14
CA CYS A 194 0.83 2.68 -25.60
C CYS A 194 0.02 1.54 -26.24
N ILE A 195 0.10 0.34 -25.68
CA ILE A 195 -0.69 -0.82 -26.14
C ILE A 195 -2.18 -0.54 -25.98
N SER A 196 -2.64 -0.03 -24.83
CA SER A 196 -4.04 0.34 -24.62
C SER A 196 -4.51 1.42 -25.59
N ALA A 197 -3.67 2.41 -25.93
CA ALA A 197 -4.02 3.45 -26.90
C ALA A 197 -4.18 2.88 -28.32
N GLY A 198 -3.24 2.03 -28.76
CA GLY A 198 -3.33 1.33 -30.04
C GLY A 198 -4.54 0.39 -30.10
N ALA A 199 -4.78 -0.35 -29.01
CA ALA A 199 -5.91 -1.26 -28.89
C ALA A 199 -7.25 -0.50 -28.94
N LEU A 200 -7.36 0.70 -28.37
CA LEU A 200 -8.55 1.54 -28.50
C LEU A 200 -8.81 1.91 -29.97
N ALA A 201 -7.78 2.35 -30.71
CA ALA A 201 -7.93 2.67 -32.13
C ALA A 201 -8.38 1.45 -32.95
N VAL A 202 -7.74 0.29 -32.72
CA VAL A 202 -8.11 -0.98 -33.37
C VAL A 202 -9.54 -1.38 -33.01
N HIS A 203 -9.93 -1.25 -31.74
CA HIS A 203 -11.28 -1.56 -31.26
C HIS A 203 -12.34 -0.73 -31.96
N LEU A 204 -12.15 0.59 -32.10
CA LEU A 204 -13.14 1.45 -32.77
C LEU A 204 -13.33 1.06 -34.24
N VAL A 205 -12.25 0.78 -34.97
CA VAL A 205 -12.31 0.35 -36.37
C VAL A 205 -12.96 -1.03 -36.50
N LEU A 206 -12.53 -2.00 -35.71
CA LEU A 206 -13.07 -3.36 -35.74
C LEU A 206 -14.55 -3.39 -35.33
N SER A 207 -14.94 -2.62 -34.32
CA SER A 207 -16.33 -2.50 -33.90
C SER A 207 -17.19 -1.95 -35.04
N TRP A 208 -16.75 -0.88 -35.72
CA TRP A 208 -17.48 -0.36 -36.88
C TRP A 208 -17.65 -1.40 -38.00
N VAL A 209 -16.57 -2.12 -38.35
CA VAL A 209 -16.62 -3.16 -39.40
C VAL A 209 -17.53 -4.31 -38.99
N VAL A 210 -17.30 -4.92 -37.83
CA VAL A 210 -17.98 -6.15 -37.41
C VAL A 210 -19.45 -5.90 -37.07
N VAL A 211 -19.74 -4.79 -36.39
CA VAL A 211 -21.11 -4.47 -35.97
C VAL A 211 -21.96 -4.06 -37.17
N TYR A 212 -21.49 -3.16 -38.02
CA TYR A 212 -22.32 -2.57 -39.08
C TYR A 212 -22.09 -3.14 -40.48
N LYS A 213 -20.85 -3.47 -40.86
CA LYS A 213 -20.55 -3.96 -42.22
C LYS A 213 -20.74 -5.47 -42.34
N VAL A 214 -20.27 -6.22 -41.36
CA VAL A 214 -20.49 -7.68 -41.29
C VAL A 214 -21.90 -7.98 -40.77
N GLY A 215 -22.49 -7.07 -39.98
CA GLY A 215 -23.86 -7.21 -39.48
C GLY A 215 -24.00 -8.18 -38.31
N LEU A 216 -22.93 -8.41 -37.54
CA LEU A 216 -22.98 -9.30 -36.37
C LEU A 216 -23.67 -8.67 -35.14
N GLY A 217 -24.08 -7.40 -35.25
CA GLY A 217 -24.88 -6.71 -34.25
C GLY A 217 -24.29 -6.78 -32.83
N LEU A 218 -25.15 -7.10 -31.87
CA LEU A 218 -24.81 -7.12 -30.44
C LEU A 218 -23.78 -8.20 -30.05
N LEU A 219 -23.85 -9.38 -30.68
CA LEU A 219 -22.84 -10.43 -30.49
C LEU A 219 -21.49 -9.97 -31.06
N GLY A 220 -21.51 -9.32 -32.23
CA GLY A 220 -20.31 -8.74 -32.83
C GLY A 220 -19.63 -7.71 -31.92
N ALA A 221 -20.43 -6.82 -31.32
CA ALA A 221 -19.91 -5.77 -30.42
C ALA A 221 -19.15 -6.36 -29.21
N SER A 222 -19.76 -7.34 -28.54
CA SER A 222 -19.15 -8.01 -27.38
C SER A 222 -17.95 -8.90 -27.76
N LEU A 223 -18.00 -9.61 -28.90
CA LEU A 223 -16.86 -10.40 -29.39
C LEU A 223 -15.66 -9.54 -29.78
N VAL A 224 -15.87 -8.38 -30.41
CA VAL A 224 -14.78 -7.43 -30.70
C VAL A 224 -14.18 -6.87 -29.42
N LEU A 225 -15.01 -6.57 -28.41
CA LEU A 225 -14.52 -6.16 -27.10
C LEU A 225 -13.64 -7.26 -26.48
N SER A 226 -14.10 -8.51 -26.47
CA SER A 226 -13.34 -9.67 -26.00
C SER A 226 -12.03 -9.87 -26.78
N LEU A 227 -12.07 -9.79 -28.10
CA LEU A 227 -10.90 -9.89 -28.96
C LEU A 227 -9.88 -8.81 -28.64
N ASN A 228 -10.33 -7.58 -28.40
CA ASN A 228 -9.44 -6.47 -28.09
C ASN A 228 -8.68 -6.67 -26.77
N TRP A 229 -9.34 -7.24 -25.75
CA TRP A 229 -8.65 -7.62 -24.52
C TRP A 229 -7.58 -8.69 -24.76
N TRP A 230 -7.83 -9.65 -25.65
CA TRP A 230 -6.81 -10.63 -26.06
C TRP A 230 -5.66 -9.99 -26.85
N ILE A 231 -5.93 -8.98 -27.69
CA ILE A 231 -4.88 -8.20 -28.36
C ILE A 231 -3.99 -7.51 -27.32
N ILE A 232 -4.58 -6.90 -26.29
CA ILE A 232 -3.86 -6.28 -25.18
C ILE A 232 -3.00 -7.31 -24.42
N VAL A 233 -3.54 -8.49 -24.13
CA VAL A 233 -2.80 -9.59 -23.48
C VAL A 233 -1.63 -10.04 -24.34
N ALA A 234 -1.87 -10.32 -25.62
CA ALA A 234 -0.85 -10.82 -26.54
C ALA A 234 0.28 -9.80 -26.73
N ALA A 235 -0.05 -8.51 -26.91
CA ALA A 235 0.92 -7.44 -27.06
C ALA A 235 1.77 -7.23 -25.80
N GLN A 236 1.15 -7.24 -24.60
CA GLN A 236 1.90 -7.13 -23.35
C GLN A 236 2.77 -8.36 -23.08
N PHE A 237 2.27 -9.56 -23.36
CA PHE A 237 3.08 -10.78 -23.21
C PHE A 237 4.24 -10.81 -24.20
N LEU A 238 4.01 -10.41 -25.46
CA LEU A 238 5.06 -10.25 -26.46
C LEU A 238 6.13 -9.27 -25.98
N TYR A 239 5.74 -8.15 -25.37
CA TYR A 239 6.68 -7.21 -24.76
C TYR A 239 7.51 -7.88 -23.65
N ILE A 240 6.88 -8.66 -22.75
CA ILE A 240 7.58 -9.37 -21.66
C ILE A 240 8.66 -10.31 -22.22
N VAL A 241 8.33 -11.10 -23.25
CA VAL A 241 9.27 -12.11 -23.78
C VAL A 241 10.36 -11.52 -24.69
N THR A 242 10.12 -10.34 -25.31
CA THR A 242 11.09 -9.73 -26.24
C THR A 242 11.92 -8.61 -25.62
N SER A 243 11.42 -7.95 -24.57
CA SER A 243 12.08 -6.79 -23.97
C SER A 243 13.27 -7.20 -23.11
N ARG A 244 14.40 -6.52 -23.31
CA ARG A 244 15.59 -6.69 -22.45
C ARG A 244 15.30 -6.37 -20.98
N ARG A 245 14.33 -5.50 -20.69
CA ARG A 245 13.98 -5.10 -19.32
C ARG A 245 13.38 -6.24 -18.49
N CYS A 246 12.71 -7.19 -19.13
CA CYS A 246 12.07 -8.31 -18.45
C CYS A 246 12.93 -9.58 -18.44
N ARG A 247 14.17 -9.53 -18.95
CA ARG A 247 15.01 -10.73 -19.12
C ARG A 247 15.34 -11.45 -17.81
N PHE A 248 15.52 -10.70 -16.73
CA PHE A 248 15.83 -11.27 -15.41
C PHE A 248 14.58 -11.63 -14.60
N THR A 249 13.43 -11.04 -14.95
CA THR A 249 12.16 -11.25 -14.23
C THR A 249 11.27 -12.29 -14.91
N TRP A 250 11.48 -12.53 -16.20
CA TRP A 250 10.85 -13.59 -16.98
C TRP A 250 11.90 -14.56 -17.52
N THR A 251 11.98 -15.74 -16.89
CA THR A 251 12.91 -16.82 -17.26
C THR A 251 12.24 -17.98 -18.01
N GLY A 252 10.98 -17.79 -18.42
CA GLY A 252 10.17 -18.80 -19.11
C GLY A 252 9.17 -19.51 -18.20
N PHE A 253 8.43 -20.47 -18.77
CA PHE A 253 7.43 -21.23 -18.04
C PHE A 253 8.08 -22.19 -17.04
N SER A 254 7.47 -22.33 -15.86
CA SER A 254 7.99 -23.15 -14.77
C SER A 254 6.89 -23.87 -14.02
N TRP A 255 7.15 -25.13 -13.68
CA TRP A 255 6.26 -25.94 -12.83
C TRP A 255 6.08 -25.37 -11.42
N GLN A 256 6.97 -24.48 -10.96
CA GLN A 256 6.82 -23.78 -9.68
C GLN A 256 5.58 -22.88 -9.63
N ALA A 257 4.98 -22.55 -10.78
CA ALA A 257 3.69 -21.87 -10.86
C ALA A 257 2.57 -22.63 -10.14
N PHE A 258 2.65 -23.96 -10.06
CA PHE A 258 1.66 -24.81 -9.38
C PHE A 258 1.97 -25.04 -7.90
N GLY A 259 3.13 -24.61 -7.41
CA GLY A 259 3.49 -24.67 -6.00
C GLY A 259 2.88 -23.52 -5.19
N GLY A 260 2.51 -23.76 -3.93
CA GLY A 260 2.03 -22.71 -3.01
C GLY A 260 0.68 -22.09 -3.37
N LEU A 261 -0.13 -22.77 -4.19
CA LEU A 261 -1.45 -22.29 -4.62
C LEU A 261 -2.44 -22.01 -3.47
N PRO A 262 -2.54 -22.83 -2.39
CA PRO A 262 -3.49 -22.55 -1.31
C PRO A 262 -3.23 -21.22 -0.58
N GLU A 263 -1.97 -20.90 -0.31
CA GLU A 263 -1.57 -19.65 0.35
C GLU A 263 -1.81 -18.45 -0.57
N PHE A 264 -1.46 -18.59 -1.85
CA PHE A 264 -1.71 -17.57 -2.86
C PHE A 264 -3.23 -17.34 -3.05
N PHE A 265 -4.03 -18.41 -3.06
CA PHE A 265 -5.48 -18.34 -3.14
C PHE A 265 -6.09 -17.60 -1.95
N LYS A 266 -5.61 -17.85 -0.72
CA LYS A 266 -6.06 -17.12 0.47
C LYS A 266 -5.82 -15.61 0.34
N LEU A 267 -4.62 -15.21 -0.08
CA LEU A 267 -4.27 -13.80 -0.28
C LEU A 267 -5.11 -13.16 -1.39
N SER A 268 -5.18 -13.84 -2.54
CA SER A 268 -5.94 -13.41 -3.71
C SER A 268 -7.44 -13.24 -3.41
N THR A 269 -8.02 -14.18 -2.65
CA THR A 269 -9.42 -14.11 -2.22
C THR A 269 -9.66 -12.94 -1.26
N ALA A 270 -8.75 -12.68 -0.32
CA ALA A 270 -8.90 -11.53 0.59
C ALA A 270 -8.94 -10.20 -0.15
N SER A 271 -8.05 -10.02 -1.14
CA SER A 271 -8.06 -8.83 -2.01
C SER A 271 -9.33 -8.72 -2.86
N ALA A 272 -9.81 -9.85 -3.39
CA ALA A 272 -11.04 -9.91 -4.16
C ALA A 272 -12.25 -9.50 -3.32
N VAL A 273 -12.38 -10.07 -2.12
CA VAL A 273 -13.44 -9.72 -1.18
C VAL A 273 -13.37 -8.24 -0.80
N MET A 274 -12.18 -7.71 -0.51
CA MET A 274 -11.97 -6.29 -0.19
C MET A 274 -12.58 -5.37 -1.27
N LEU A 275 -12.23 -5.57 -2.54
CA LEU A 275 -12.73 -4.76 -3.66
C LEU A 275 -14.20 -5.02 -4.00
N CYS A 276 -14.67 -6.27 -3.90
CA CYS A 276 -16.07 -6.61 -4.12
C CYS A 276 -16.97 -5.93 -3.08
N LEU A 277 -16.57 -5.92 -1.80
CA LEU A 277 -17.32 -5.26 -0.74
C LEU A 277 -17.46 -3.76 -1.00
N GLU A 278 -16.40 -3.09 -1.49
CA GLU A 278 -16.42 -1.68 -1.89
C GLU A 278 -17.38 -1.43 -3.05
N THR A 279 -17.29 -2.25 -4.10
CA THR A 279 -18.08 -2.06 -5.31
C THR A 279 -19.56 -2.36 -5.06
N TRP A 280 -19.87 -3.45 -4.38
CA TRP A 280 -21.26 -3.88 -4.13
C TRP A 280 -21.98 -2.94 -3.17
N TYR A 281 -21.25 -2.32 -2.24
CA TYR A 281 -21.83 -1.32 -1.35
C TYR A 281 -22.54 -0.19 -2.12
N TYR A 282 -21.86 0.41 -3.10
CA TYR A 282 -22.48 1.45 -3.94
C TYR A 282 -23.67 0.93 -4.74
N GLN A 283 -23.59 -0.28 -5.29
CA GLN A 283 -24.68 -0.88 -6.06
C GLN A 283 -25.91 -1.16 -5.19
N ILE A 284 -25.73 -1.68 -3.99
CA ILE A 284 -26.81 -1.89 -3.02
C ILE A 284 -27.46 -0.54 -2.67
N MET A 285 -26.67 0.51 -2.45
CA MET A 285 -27.20 1.85 -2.19
C MET A 285 -28.02 2.40 -3.35
N VAL A 286 -27.58 2.23 -4.60
CA VAL A 286 -28.37 2.61 -5.78
C VAL A 286 -29.68 1.81 -5.86
N LEU A 287 -29.64 0.50 -5.60
CA LEU A 287 -30.85 -0.33 -5.56
C LEU A 287 -31.85 0.14 -4.51
N ILE A 288 -31.37 0.49 -3.31
CA ILE A 288 -32.22 1.04 -2.24
C ILE A 288 -32.81 2.39 -2.64
N ALA A 289 -32.09 3.23 -3.39
CA ALA A 289 -32.64 4.48 -3.91
C ALA A 289 -33.84 4.27 -4.85
N GLY A 290 -33.89 3.12 -5.55
CA GLY A 290 -35.04 2.72 -6.37
C GLY A 290 -36.32 2.44 -5.59
N LEU A 291 -36.27 2.43 -4.26
CA LEU A 291 -37.43 2.28 -3.37
C LEU A 291 -37.96 3.62 -2.83
N LEU A 292 -37.35 4.74 -3.21
CA LEU A 292 -37.79 6.09 -2.82
C LEU A 292 -39.14 6.47 -3.48
N LYS A 293 -39.79 7.51 -2.94
CA LYS A 293 -41.10 8.00 -3.41
C LYS A 293 -41.11 8.39 -4.90
N ASP A 294 -40.02 8.98 -5.41
CA ASP A 294 -39.79 9.26 -6.82
C ASP A 294 -38.56 8.47 -7.30
N PRO A 295 -38.73 7.18 -7.61
CA PRO A 295 -37.61 6.30 -7.88
C PRO A 295 -36.96 6.62 -9.24
N GLN A 296 -37.72 7.10 -10.22
CA GLN A 296 -37.20 7.45 -11.53
C GLN A 296 -36.24 8.63 -11.44
N LEU A 297 -36.67 9.75 -10.84
CA LEU A 297 -35.81 10.92 -10.68
C LEU A 297 -34.56 10.62 -9.84
N ALA A 298 -34.73 9.83 -8.77
CA ALA A 298 -33.61 9.42 -7.92
C ALA A 298 -32.60 8.56 -8.69
N LEU A 299 -33.04 7.51 -9.38
CA LEU A 299 -32.16 6.62 -10.12
C LEU A 299 -31.48 7.33 -11.30
N ASP A 300 -32.19 8.18 -12.05
CA ASP A 300 -31.65 8.91 -13.18
C ASP A 300 -30.54 9.87 -12.74
N SER A 301 -30.82 10.67 -11.69
CA SER A 301 -29.83 11.63 -11.16
C SER A 301 -28.63 10.93 -10.51
N LEU A 302 -28.85 9.83 -9.76
CA LEU A 302 -27.78 9.01 -9.21
C LEU A 302 -26.89 8.41 -10.29
N THR A 303 -27.49 7.88 -11.36
CA THR A 303 -26.76 7.24 -12.47
C THR A 303 -25.85 8.24 -13.18
N VAL A 304 -26.33 9.45 -13.46
CA VAL A 304 -25.51 10.52 -14.05
C VAL A 304 -24.32 10.85 -13.14
N CYS A 305 -24.57 11.10 -11.84
CA CYS A 305 -23.49 11.43 -10.91
C CYS A 305 -22.49 10.28 -10.73
N MET A 306 -22.96 9.04 -10.64
CA MET A 306 -22.10 7.85 -10.50
C MET A 306 -21.29 7.56 -11.76
N THR A 307 -21.82 7.88 -12.94
CA THR A 307 -21.07 7.80 -14.20
C THR A 307 -19.89 8.77 -14.20
N ILE A 308 -20.12 10.02 -13.80
CA ILE A 308 -19.06 11.03 -13.65
C ILE A 308 -18.04 10.59 -12.58
N ALA A 309 -18.52 10.09 -11.44
CA ALA A 309 -17.66 9.55 -10.39
C ALA A 309 -16.80 8.38 -10.88
N GLY A 310 -17.37 7.49 -11.69
CA GLY A 310 -16.68 6.33 -12.26
C GLY A 310 -15.52 6.73 -13.18
N TRP A 311 -15.66 7.79 -13.98
CA TRP A 311 -14.57 8.30 -14.81
C TRP A 311 -13.43 8.88 -13.97
N ALA A 312 -13.74 9.68 -12.95
CA ALA A 312 -12.74 10.21 -12.04
C ALA A 312 -12.08 9.09 -11.20
N PHE A 313 -12.84 8.06 -10.85
CA PHE A 313 -12.35 6.90 -10.10
C PHE A 313 -11.24 6.15 -10.85
N MET A 314 -11.23 6.13 -12.18
CA MET A 314 -10.12 5.53 -12.96
C MET A 314 -8.78 6.21 -12.68
N ILE A 315 -8.79 7.51 -12.38
CA ILE A 315 -7.58 8.25 -11.96
C ILE A 315 -7.11 7.72 -10.61
N SER A 316 -8.03 7.57 -9.66
CA SER A 316 -7.75 7.02 -8.34
C SER A 316 -7.26 5.58 -8.38
N VAL A 317 -7.76 4.75 -9.30
CA VAL A 317 -7.26 3.37 -9.52
C VAL A 317 -5.81 3.38 -10.05
N GLY A 318 -5.45 4.35 -10.88
CA GLY A 318 -4.05 4.55 -11.29
C GLY A 318 -3.14 4.89 -10.11
N PHE A 319 -3.58 5.76 -9.19
CA PHE A 319 -2.84 6.07 -7.96
C PHE A 319 -2.83 4.91 -6.95
N ASN A 320 -3.91 4.14 -6.85
CA ASN A 320 -3.98 2.91 -6.07
C ASN A 320 -2.86 1.93 -6.49
N ALA A 321 -2.72 1.68 -7.79
CA ALA A 321 -1.66 0.81 -8.31
C ALA A 321 -0.26 1.40 -8.01
N ALA A 322 -0.06 2.69 -8.23
CA ALA A 322 1.21 3.34 -7.96
C ALA A 322 1.61 3.28 -6.47
N ALA A 323 0.66 3.54 -5.56
CA ALA A 323 0.87 3.41 -4.12
C ALA A 323 1.25 1.98 -3.73
N SER A 324 0.53 0.99 -4.27
CA SER A 324 0.76 -0.41 -3.98
C SER A 324 2.17 -0.85 -4.41
N VAL A 325 2.59 -0.49 -5.63
CA VAL A 325 3.94 -0.78 -6.13
C VAL A 325 5.01 -0.08 -5.30
N ARG A 326 4.89 1.23 -5.04
CA ARG A 326 5.91 1.98 -4.29
C ARG A 326 6.09 1.39 -2.89
N VAL A 327 4.99 1.23 -2.15
CA VAL A 327 5.03 0.67 -0.79
C VAL A 327 5.55 -0.78 -0.81
N GLY A 328 5.06 -1.62 -1.71
CA GLY A 328 5.53 -3.00 -1.86
C GLY A 328 7.04 -3.08 -2.13
N ASN A 329 7.55 -2.25 -3.05
CA ASN A 329 8.96 -2.22 -3.40
C ASN A 329 9.83 -1.72 -2.23
N GLU A 330 9.44 -0.65 -1.54
CA GLU A 330 10.23 -0.12 -0.41
C GLU A 330 10.21 -1.07 0.80
N LEU A 331 9.08 -1.74 1.07
CA LEU A 331 9.00 -2.79 2.08
C LEU A 331 9.91 -3.98 1.72
N GLY A 332 9.90 -4.41 0.46
CA GLY A 332 10.77 -5.46 -0.05
C GLY A 332 12.25 -5.13 0.04
N ALA A 333 12.61 -3.86 -0.19
CA ALA A 333 13.98 -3.36 -0.11
C ALA A 333 14.46 -3.12 1.34
N GLY A 334 13.56 -3.15 2.32
CA GLY A 334 13.89 -2.88 3.72
C GLY A 334 14.07 -1.39 4.01
N HIS A 335 13.33 -0.51 3.33
CA HIS A 335 13.40 0.95 3.46
C HIS A 335 12.16 1.53 4.17
N PRO A 336 12.10 1.52 5.52
CA PRO A 336 10.92 1.92 6.27
C PRO A 336 10.54 3.38 6.05
N LYS A 337 11.53 4.28 5.96
CA LYS A 337 11.25 5.71 5.84
C LYS A 337 10.77 6.07 4.44
N SER A 338 11.30 5.42 3.42
CA SER A 338 10.87 5.57 2.04
C SER A 338 9.46 5.04 1.84
N ALA A 339 9.09 3.91 2.47
CA ALA A 339 7.72 3.40 2.44
C ALA A 339 6.73 4.39 3.07
N GLU A 340 7.01 4.85 4.30
CA GLU A 340 6.21 5.86 5.02
C GLU A 340 6.04 7.14 4.19
N PHE A 341 7.14 7.63 3.62
CA PHE A 341 7.16 8.85 2.83
C PHE A 341 6.39 8.70 1.50
N SER A 342 6.54 7.57 0.82
CA SER A 342 5.82 7.27 -0.43
C SER A 342 4.32 7.36 -0.23
N VAL A 343 3.80 6.79 0.87
CA VAL A 343 2.36 6.88 1.22
C VAL A 343 1.88 8.33 1.27
N VAL A 344 2.63 9.19 1.96
CA VAL A 344 2.27 10.61 2.10
C VAL A 344 2.28 11.30 0.74
N VAL A 345 3.33 11.15 -0.05
CA VAL A 345 3.47 11.81 -1.36
C VAL A 345 2.36 11.36 -2.31
N VAL A 346 2.09 10.06 -2.42
CA VAL A 346 1.05 9.55 -3.33
C VAL A 346 -0.34 10.05 -2.90
N THR A 347 -0.64 10.03 -1.61
CA THR A 347 -1.93 10.49 -1.07
C THR A 347 -2.13 11.97 -1.30
N VAL A 348 -1.11 12.81 -1.04
CA VAL A 348 -1.18 14.26 -1.25
C VAL A 348 -1.35 14.59 -2.74
N LEU A 349 -0.61 13.93 -3.62
CA LEU A 349 -0.71 14.16 -5.07
C LEU A 349 -2.10 13.78 -5.61
N SER A 350 -2.60 12.61 -5.21
CA SER A 350 -3.94 12.15 -5.60
C SER A 350 -5.05 13.07 -5.05
N LEU A 351 -4.90 13.55 -3.81
CA LEU A 351 -5.81 14.53 -3.20
C LEU A 351 -5.82 15.86 -3.99
N ILE A 352 -4.66 16.40 -4.36
CA ILE A 352 -4.58 17.64 -5.16
C ILE A 352 -5.32 17.48 -6.49
N ILE A 353 -5.09 16.38 -7.21
CA ILE A 353 -5.76 16.11 -8.48
C ILE A 353 -7.27 15.98 -8.26
N SER A 354 -7.69 15.27 -7.21
CA SER A 354 -9.10 15.07 -6.89
C SER A 354 -9.79 16.37 -6.47
N LEU A 355 -9.09 17.27 -5.78
CA LEU A 355 -9.58 18.63 -5.50
C LEU A 355 -9.77 19.42 -6.79
N ILE A 356 -8.83 19.38 -7.73
CA ILE A 356 -8.95 20.05 -9.03
C ILE A 356 -10.18 19.51 -9.78
N VAL A 357 -10.35 18.19 -9.87
CA VAL A 357 -11.49 17.56 -10.55
C VAL A 357 -12.81 17.92 -9.84
N ALA A 358 -12.84 17.92 -8.50
CA ALA A 358 -14.01 18.31 -7.73
C ALA A 358 -14.37 19.80 -7.93
N THR A 359 -13.38 20.70 -8.00
CA THR A 359 -13.60 22.12 -8.30
C THR A 359 -14.18 22.29 -9.70
N ILE A 360 -13.62 21.63 -10.72
CA ILE A 360 -14.15 21.65 -12.09
C ILE A 360 -15.59 21.16 -12.12
N MET A 361 -15.89 20.05 -11.43
CA MET A 361 -17.24 19.50 -11.32
C MET A 361 -18.22 20.50 -10.68
N LEU A 362 -17.82 21.21 -9.63
CA LEU A 362 -18.65 22.24 -9.00
C LEU A 362 -18.87 23.46 -9.90
N CYS A 363 -17.85 23.90 -10.63
CA CYS A 363 -17.97 24.98 -11.60
C CYS A 363 -18.94 24.62 -12.74
N LEU A 364 -18.96 23.35 -13.15
CA LEU A 364 -19.81 22.85 -14.23
C LEU A 364 -21.13 22.25 -13.76
N ARG A 365 -21.46 22.32 -12.47
CA ARG A 365 -22.61 21.61 -11.85
C ARG A 365 -23.96 21.85 -12.54
N HIS A 366 -24.16 23.03 -13.11
CA HIS A 366 -25.41 23.42 -13.76
C HIS A 366 -25.50 23.01 -15.24
N TYR A 367 -24.40 22.55 -15.83
CA TYR A 367 -24.29 22.28 -17.26
C TYR A 367 -23.91 20.83 -17.58
N ILE A 368 -23.10 20.20 -16.73
CA ILE A 368 -22.51 18.89 -17.02
C ILE A 368 -23.55 17.77 -17.18
N SER A 369 -24.70 17.88 -16.52
CA SER A 369 -25.79 16.92 -16.66
C SER A 369 -26.44 16.94 -18.04
N TYR A 370 -26.41 18.06 -18.76
CA TYR A 370 -26.98 18.15 -20.11
C TYR A 370 -26.21 17.35 -21.16
N ALA A 371 -24.99 16.89 -20.83
CA ALA A 371 -24.30 15.90 -21.66
C ALA A 371 -24.93 14.49 -21.57
N PHE A 372 -25.79 14.25 -20.57
CA PHE A 372 -26.41 12.95 -20.28
C PHE A 372 -27.93 12.96 -20.40
N THR A 373 -28.57 14.11 -20.20
CA THR A 373 -30.04 14.22 -20.22
C THR A 373 -30.50 15.56 -20.79
N GLU A 374 -31.58 15.54 -21.57
CA GLU A 374 -32.28 16.74 -22.01
C GLU A 374 -33.34 17.22 -20.98
N GLY A 375 -33.63 16.40 -19.96
CA GLY A 375 -34.65 16.68 -18.96
C GLY A 375 -34.18 17.68 -17.89
N GLU A 376 -34.83 18.83 -17.82
CA GLU A 376 -34.51 19.88 -16.82
C GLU A 376 -34.66 19.40 -15.37
N THR A 377 -35.59 18.48 -15.10
CA THR A 377 -35.84 17.92 -13.76
C THR A 377 -34.65 17.10 -13.28
N VAL A 378 -34.15 16.19 -14.12
CA VAL A 378 -32.96 15.38 -13.84
C VAL A 378 -31.72 16.27 -13.78
N ALA A 379 -31.58 17.23 -14.71
CA ALA A 379 -30.45 18.16 -14.71
C ALA A 379 -30.37 18.99 -13.42
N ARG A 380 -31.51 19.45 -12.90
CA ARG A 380 -31.60 20.17 -11.61
C ARG A 380 -31.25 19.25 -10.44
N ALA A 381 -31.77 18.02 -10.42
CA ALA A 381 -31.46 17.04 -9.37
C ALA A 381 -29.95 16.72 -9.33
N VAL A 382 -29.30 16.54 -10.49
CA VAL A 382 -27.83 16.36 -10.58
C VAL A 382 -27.07 17.58 -10.07
N SER A 383 -27.50 18.80 -10.43
CA SER A 383 -26.90 20.03 -9.90
C SER A 383 -27.00 20.11 -8.38
N GLU A 384 -28.13 19.69 -7.81
CA GLU A 384 -28.31 19.62 -6.36
C GLU A 384 -27.47 18.53 -5.67
N LEU A 385 -27.22 17.40 -6.35
CA LEU A 385 -26.34 16.32 -5.86
C LEU A 385 -24.85 16.63 -6.06
N SER A 386 -24.51 17.58 -6.94
CA SER A 386 -23.12 17.89 -7.31
C SER A 386 -22.20 18.23 -6.12
N PRO A 387 -22.64 18.88 -5.03
CA PRO A 387 -21.82 19.03 -3.83
C PRO A 387 -21.43 17.70 -3.17
N LEU A 388 -22.35 16.73 -3.11
CA LEU A 388 -22.08 15.39 -2.58
C LEU A 388 -21.18 14.60 -3.54
N LEU A 389 -21.37 14.77 -4.85
CA LEU A 389 -20.47 14.22 -5.85
C LEU A 389 -19.06 14.79 -5.68
N ALA A 390 -18.88 16.10 -5.53
CA ALA A 390 -17.58 16.73 -5.30
C ALA A 390 -16.90 16.21 -4.02
N ALA A 391 -17.64 16.04 -2.93
CA ALA A 391 -17.12 15.40 -1.71
C ALA A 391 -16.71 13.94 -1.97
N THR A 392 -17.47 13.20 -2.77
CA THR A 392 -17.15 11.82 -3.18
C THR A 392 -15.87 11.77 -4.01
N LEU A 393 -15.69 12.72 -4.93
CA LEU A 393 -14.48 12.81 -5.75
C LEU A 393 -13.23 13.05 -4.90
N ILE A 394 -13.31 13.96 -3.92
CA ILE A 394 -12.21 14.23 -2.98
C ILE A 394 -11.88 12.98 -2.16
N LEU A 395 -12.91 12.32 -1.63
CA LEU A 395 -12.74 11.10 -0.83
C LEU A 395 -12.16 9.96 -1.65
N ASN A 396 -12.63 9.78 -2.88
CA ASN A 396 -12.08 8.84 -3.85
C ASN A 396 -10.66 9.22 -4.29
N GLY A 397 -10.17 10.42 -3.99
CA GLY A 397 -8.76 10.78 -4.14
C GLY A 397 -7.86 10.17 -3.07
N ILE A 398 -8.40 9.89 -1.88
CA ILE A 398 -7.66 9.40 -0.71
C ILE A 398 -7.87 7.90 -0.54
N GLN A 399 -9.13 7.47 -0.51
CA GLN A 399 -9.51 6.12 -0.13
C GLN A 399 -8.86 5.03 -1.00
N PRO A 400 -8.89 5.09 -2.34
CA PRO A 400 -8.26 4.08 -3.19
C PRO A 400 -6.75 4.05 -3.02
N VAL A 401 -6.11 5.18 -2.73
CA VAL A 401 -4.67 5.22 -2.46
C VAL A 401 -4.34 4.42 -1.21
N LEU A 402 -5.10 4.61 -0.12
CA LEU A 402 -4.93 3.86 1.12
C LEU A 402 -5.22 2.36 0.94
N SER A 403 -6.23 2.00 0.15
CA SER A 403 -6.44 0.59 -0.24
C SER A 403 -5.24 0.05 -1.04
N GLY A 404 -4.61 0.88 -1.86
CA GLY A 404 -3.36 0.54 -2.58
C GLY A 404 -2.20 0.29 -1.62
N VAL A 405 -2.04 1.14 -0.61
CA VAL A 405 -1.06 0.96 0.48
C VAL A 405 -1.30 -0.37 1.20
N ALA A 406 -2.55 -0.66 1.57
CA ALA A 406 -2.91 -1.93 2.19
C ALA A 406 -2.59 -3.13 1.28
N VAL A 407 -2.80 -3.05 -0.03
CA VAL A 407 -2.35 -4.09 -0.96
C VAL A 407 -0.82 -4.20 -0.96
N GLY A 408 -0.07 -3.09 -1.00
CA GLY A 408 1.39 -3.10 -0.97
C GLY A 408 1.97 -3.75 0.30
N CYS A 409 1.34 -3.49 1.45
CA CYS A 409 1.69 -4.10 2.74
C CYS A 409 1.19 -5.55 2.88
N GLY A 410 0.14 -5.95 2.15
CA GLY A 410 -0.52 -7.24 2.30
C GLY A 410 -1.57 -7.27 3.42
N TRP A 411 -2.22 -6.15 3.70
CA TRP A 411 -3.27 -5.99 4.72
C TRP A 411 -4.69 -6.21 4.20
N GLN A 412 -4.86 -6.88 3.05
CA GLN A 412 -6.17 -6.91 2.36
C GLN A 412 -7.27 -7.56 3.20
N ALA A 413 -6.93 -8.60 3.99
CA ALA A 413 -7.89 -9.24 4.89
C ALA A 413 -8.39 -8.28 5.99
N PHE A 414 -7.48 -7.49 6.59
CA PHE A 414 -7.84 -6.48 7.58
C PHE A 414 -8.78 -5.44 6.96
N VAL A 415 -8.44 -4.91 5.79
CA VAL A 415 -9.29 -3.92 5.11
C VAL A 415 -10.64 -4.51 4.71
N ALA A 416 -10.71 -5.79 4.30
CA ALA A 416 -11.98 -6.46 4.05
C ALA A 416 -12.90 -6.46 5.29
N TYR A 417 -12.37 -6.72 6.50
CA TYR A 417 -13.16 -6.62 7.73
C TYR A 417 -13.62 -5.19 8.02
N VAL A 418 -12.75 -4.20 7.82
CA VAL A 418 -13.10 -2.78 7.95
C VAL A 418 -14.23 -2.43 6.96
N ASN A 419 -14.17 -2.92 5.73
CA ASN A 419 -15.19 -2.69 4.70
C ASN A 419 -16.55 -3.26 5.11
N VAL A 420 -16.59 -4.46 5.70
CA VAL A 420 -17.84 -5.03 6.25
C VAL A 420 -18.43 -4.09 7.31
N GLY A 421 -17.62 -3.68 8.29
CA GLY A 421 -18.05 -2.79 9.37
C GLY A 421 -18.54 -1.44 8.86
N CYS A 422 -17.75 -0.78 8.02
CA CYS A 422 -18.03 0.56 7.57
C CYS A 422 -19.19 0.65 6.59
N TYR A 423 -19.24 -0.25 5.61
CA TYR A 423 -20.23 -0.17 4.55
C TYR A 423 -21.53 -0.84 4.95
N TYR A 424 -21.47 -2.05 5.50
CA TYR A 424 -22.67 -2.88 5.66
C TYR A 424 -23.35 -2.66 7.01
N PHE A 425 -22.59 -2.44 8.09
CA PHE A 425 -23.17 -2.17 9.41
C PHE A 425 -23.46 -0.70 9.70
N VAL A 426 -22.75 0.23 9.03
CA VAL A 426 -22.95 1.67 9.26
C VAL A 426 -23.47 2.38 8.02
N GLY A 427 -22.78 2.28 6.89
CA GLY A 427 -23.14 2.98 5.65
C GLY A 427 -24.55 2.69 5.14
N ILE A 428 -24.90 1.39 5.01
CA ILE A 428 -26.22 0.95 4.55
C ILE A 428 -27.34 1.45 5.50
N PRO A 429 -27.32 1.17 6.82
CA PRO A 429 -28.33 1.67 7.74
C PRO A 429 -28.42 3.19 7.76
N LEU A 430 -27.29 3.90 7.71
CA LEU A 430 -27.25 5.36 7.66
C LEU A 430 -27.96 5.89 6.40
N GLY A 431 -27.69 5.29 5.24
CA GLY A 431 -28.35 5.64 3.99
C GLY A 431 -29.86 5.44 4.05
N ILE A 432 -30.31 4.28 4.56
CA ILE A 432 -31.74 3.98 4.74
C ILE A 432 -32.38 5.01 5.70
N LEU A 433 -31.74 5.29 6.83
CA LEU A 433 -32.25 6.24 7.82
C LEU A 433 -32.39 7.65 7.22
N LEU A 434 -31.34 8.17 6.58
CA LEU A 434 -31.35 9.50 5.98
C LEU A 434 -32.32 9.60 4.80
N GLY A 435 -32.35 8.58 3.92
CA GLY A 435 -33.18 8.58 2.72
C GLY A 435 -34.67 8.47 3.00
N PHE A 436 -35.07 7.59 3.93
CA PHE A 436 -36.48 7.27 4.18
C PHE A 436 -37.04 7.92 5.44
N LYS A 437 -36.32 7.90 6.58
CA LYS A 437 -36.86 8.38 7.85
C LYS A 437 -36.79 9.90 7.97
N PHE A 438 -35.72 10.50 7.46
CA PHE A 438 -35.53 11.95 7.42
C PHE A 438 -35.97 12.59 6.10
N ASP A 439 -36.58 11.81 5.19
CA ASP A 439 -37.10 12.27 3.89
C ASP A 439 -36.07 13.03 3.03
N LEU A 440 -34.77 12.75 3.18
CA LEU A 440 -33.71 13.38 2.35
C LEU A 440 -33.59 12.74 0.96
N GLY A 441 -34.36 11.68 0.67
CA GLY A 441 -34.41 11.04 -0.64
C GLY A 441 -33.03 10.60 -1.13
N ALA A 442 -32.71 10.92 -2.39
CA ALA A 442 -31.43 10.57 -3.01
C ALA A 442 -30.22 11.19 -2.28
N LYS A 443 -30.36 12.40 -1.71
CA LYS A 443 -29.29 13.03 -0.89
C LYS A 443 -29.01 12.22 0.37
N GLY A 444 -30.05 11.66 0.98
CA GLY A 444 -29.92 10.79 2.16
C GLY A 444 -29.21 9.47 1.83
N ILE A 445 -29.61 8.81 0.73
CA ILE A 445 -28.93 7.60 0.25
C ILE A 445 -27.45 7.87 -0.05
N TRP A 446 -27.15 8.97 -0.76
CA TRP A 446 -25.77 9.36 -1.06
C TRP A 446 -25.00 9.71 0.22
N GLY A 447 -25.65 10.35 1.20
CA GLY A 447 -25.09 10.59 2.53
C GLY A 447 -24.67 9.30 3.24
N GLY A 448 -25.47 8.24 3.10
CA GLY A 448 -25.10 6.88 3.51
C GLY A 448 -23.82 6.40 2.82
N MET A 449 -23.81 6.40 1.48
CA MET A 449 -22.64 6.06 0.64
C MET A 449 -21.38 6.74 1.15
N LEU A 450 -21.41 8.07 1.27
CA LEU A 450 -20.31 8.89 1.78
C LEU A 450 -19.94 8.57 3.23
N GLY A 451 -20.91 8.39 4.12
CA GLY A 451 -20.66 8.11 5.54
C GLY A 451 -19.85 6.83 5.75
N GLY A 452 -20.22 5.74 5.06
CA GLY A 452 -19.47 4.49 5.10
C GLY A 452 -18.04 4.65 4.58
N THR A 453 -17.85 5.29 3.43
CA THR A 453 -16.52 5.54 2.83
C THR A 453 -15.68 6.49 3.68
N LEU A 454 -16.27 7.51 4.29
CA LEU A 454 -15.58 8.43 5.19
C LEU A 454 -15.06 7.69 6.41
N MET A 455 -15.91 6.89 7.06
CA MET A 455 -15.51 6.14 8.25
C MET A 455 -14.39 5.14 7.94
N GLN A 456 -14.49 4.40 6.83
CA GLN A 456 -13.42 3.50 6.38
C GLN A 456 -12.13 4.28 6.12
N THR A 457 -12.21 5.43 5.44
CA THR A 457 -11.05 6.27 5.16
C THR A 457 -10.38 6.76 6.44
N PHE A 458 -11.14 7.21 7.44
CA PHE A 458 -10.59 7.60 8.73
C PHE A 458 -9.85 6.45 9.42
N ILE A 459 -10.43 5.26 9.43
CA ILE A 459 -9.80 4.06 10.01
C ILE A 459 -8.49 3.73 9.27
N LEU A 460 -8.49 3.77 7.93
CA LEU A 460 -7.28 3.49 7.15
C LEU A 460 -6.20 4.55 7.34
N ILE A 461 -6.55 5.84 7.41
CA ILE A 461 -5.62 6.92 7.74
C ILE A 461 -5.01 6.67 9.13
N TRP A 462 -5.85 6.38 10.13
CA TRP A 462 -5.41 6.13 11.49
C TRP A 462 -4.45 4.94 11.58
N VAL A 463 -4.80 3.81 10.99
CA VAL A 463 -3.96 2.61 10.96
C VAL A 463 -2.64 2.89 10.26
N THR A 464 -2.68 3.53 9.10
CA THR A 464 -1.49 3.88 8.32
C THR A 464 -0.57 4.81 9.11
N PHE A 465 -1.12 5.80 9.80
CA PHE A 465 -0.34 6.72 10.64
C PHE A 465 0.26 6.04 11.88
N ARG A 466 -0.43 5.05 12.45
CA ARG A 466 0.01 4.29 13.62
C ARG A 466 0.95 3.14 13.28
N THR A 467 1.17 2.86 11.99
CA THR A 467 2.00 1.75 11.54
C THR A 467 3.47 2.00 11.86
N ASP A 468 4.07 1.05 12.58
CA ASP A 468 5.53 1.00 12.73
C ASP A 468 6.13 0.31 11.50
N TRP A 469 6.58 1.13 10.55
CA TRP A 469 7.17 0.68 9.29
C TRP A 469 8.39 -0.23 9.48
N ASN A 470 9.12 -0.12 10.60
CA ASN A 470 10.23 -1.04 10.89
C ASN A 470 9.71 -2.44 11.21
N LYS A 471 8.69 -2.54 12.08
CA LYS A 471 8.04 -3.82 12.40
C LYS A 471 7.38 -4.45 11.18
N GLU A 472 6.76 -3.63 10.34
CA GLU A 472 6.13 -4.13 9.11
C GLU A 472 7.17 -4.83 8.22
N ILE A 473 8.34 -4.22 8.01
CA ILE A 473 9.45 -4.83 7.25
C ILE A 473 9.93 -6.12 7.91
N LEU A 474 10.16 -6.10 9.23
CA LEU A 474 10.60 -7.28 9.98
C LEU A 474 9.65 -8.46 9.80
N SER A 475 8.33 -8.20 9.74
CA SER A 475 7.31 -9.23 9.53
C SER A 475 7.42 -9.91 8.14
N LYS A 476 8.01 -9.24 7.14
CA LYS A 476 8.17 -9.79 5.78
C LYS A 476 9.48 -10.56 5.60
N ILE A 477 10.44 -10.46 6.51
CA ILE A 477 11.74 -11.15 6.41
C ILE A 477 11.60 -12.67 6.19
N PRO A 478 10.74 -13.43 6.92
CA PRO A 478 10.61 -14.87 6.70
C PRO A 478 10.13 -15.23 5.29
N PHE A 479 9.28 -14.40 4.70
CA PHE A 479 8.78 -14.54 3.33
C PHE A 479 9.87 -14.15 2.31
N LEU A 480 10.59 -13.06 2.57
CA LEU A 480 11.66 -12.53 1.72
C LEU A 480 12.96 -13.31 1.83
N TRP A 481 13.19 -14.11 2.87
CA TRP A 481 14.41 -14.89 3.02
C TRP A 481 14.15 -16.24 3.72
N PRO A 482 13.53 -17.21 3.01
CA PRO A 482 13.22 -18.51 3.58
C PRO A 482 14.47 -19.34 3.94
N LYS A 483 15.64 -19.00 3.37
CA LYS A 483 16.94 -19.66 3.60
C LYS A 483 17.86 -18.90 4.55
N LEU A 484 17.32 -18.20 5.56
CA LEU A 484 18.15 -17.80 6.70
C LEU A 484 18.40 -19.08 7.47
N ASP A 485 19.45 -19.81 7.08
CA ASP A 485 19.99 -20.93 7.84
C ASP A 485 20.08 -20.47 9.29
N ARG A 486 19.25 -21.07 10.16
CA ARG A 486 19.27 -20.83 11.61
C ARG A 486 20.66 -21.07 12.21
N GLU A 487 21.53 -21.77 11.49
CA GLU A 487 22.89 -22.11 11.89
C GLU A 487 23.96 -21.10 11.46
N LYS A 488 23.74 -20.25 10.44
CA LYS A 488 24.79 -19.35 9.90
C LYS A 488 24.73 -17.91 10.41
N HIS A 489 23.60 -17.48 10.98
CA HIS A 489 23.43 -16.14 11.56
C HIS A 489 22.88 -16.22 13.00
N PRO A 490 23.71 -16.62 13.99
CA PRO A 490 23.25 -16.81 15.37
C PRO A 490 22.81 -15.51 16.08
N ARG A 491 22.96 -14.34 15.45
CA ARG A 491 22.53 -13.04 16.02
C ARG A 491 21.06 -12.68 15.75
N TYR A 492 20.37 -13.41 14.86
CA TYR A 492 18.96 -13.16 14.52
C TYR A 492 18.14 -14.45 14.66
N CYS A 493 18.17 -15.06 15.85
CA CYS A 493 17.25 -16.14 16.19
C CYS A 493 15.92 -15.55 16.70
N ILE A 494 14.87 -15.60 15.90
CA ILE A 494 13.50 -15.43 16.38
C ILE A 494 13.05 -16.80 16.94
N THR A 495 13.27 -17.01 18.24
CA THR A 495 12.73 -18.18 18.95
C THR A 495 11.27 -17.95 19.31
N ARG A 496 10.36 -18.78 18.78
CA ARG A 496 8.99 -18.91 19.31
C ARG A 496 9.07 -19.63 20.66
N LEU A 497 8.77 -18.95 21.76
CA LEU A 497 8.44 -19.58 23.04
C LEU A 497 6.92 -19.54 23.22
N PRO A 498 6.27 -20.65 23.62
CA PRO A 498 4.82 -20.71 23.74
C PRO A 498 4.38 -20.27 25.14
N VAL A 499 4.54 -19.00 25.50
CA VAL A 499 3.87 -18.41 26.68
C VAL A 499 3.71 -16.89 26.47
N GLY A 500 2.50 -16.42 26.15
CA GLY A 500 2.09 -15.01 26.24
C GLY A 500 2.66 -14.05 25.18
N GLU A 501 1.81 -13.15 24.67
CA GLU A 501 2.12 -12.19 23.60
C GLU A 501 3.04 -11.03 24.06
N LEU A 502 4.32 -11.33 24.33
CA LEU A 502 5.34 -10.30 24.57
C LEU A 502 6.63 -10.63 23.82
N TRP A 503 6.95 -9.83 22.79
CA TRP A 503 8.18 -9.94 22.01
C TRP A 503 9.32 -9.23 22.75
N LEU A 504 10.16 -9.98 23.47
CA LEU A 504 11.38 -9.46 24.09
C LEU A 504 12.63 -10.02 23.39
N LEU A 505 13.52 -9.12 22.95
CA LEU A 505 14.88 -9.43 22.53
C LEU A 505 15.72 -9.74 23.77
N VAL A 506 16.12 -11.00 23.96
CA VAL A 506 17.00 -11.40 25.08
C VAL A 506 18.25 -12.10 24.55
N PRO A 507 19.47 -11.68 24.94
CA PRO A 507 20.71 -12.39 24.58
C PRO A 507 20.88 -13.69 25.38
N PRO A 508 21.55 -14.72 24.83
CA PRO A 508 21.44 -16.08 25.34
C PRO A 508 22.44 -16.36 26.47
N LYS A 509 22.08 -16.13 27.73
CA LYS A 509 22.68 -16.83 28.89
C LYS A 509 21.71 -16.89 30.08
N SER A 510 20.89 -17.94 30.15
CA SER A 510 20.40 -18.60 31.38
C SER A 510 19.26 -19.59 31.11
N HIS A 511 19.40 -20.48 30.13
CA HIS A 511 18.53 -21.67 30.05
C HIS A 511 19.07 -22.76 31.00
N ARG A 512 18.65 -22.72 32.27
CA ARG A 512 18.55 -23.90 33.14
C ARG A 512 17.75 -23.53 34.38
N ARG A 513 16.61 -24.22 34.56
CA ARG A 513 15.59 -24.17 35.62
C ARG A 513 14.31 -23.46 35.18
N LEU A 514 13.44 -24.23 34.52
CA LEU A 514 11.97 -24.11 34.55
C LEU A 514 11.43 -25.23 33.63
N SER A 515 11.64 -26.48 34.05
CA SER A 515 10.99 -27.66 33.49
C SER A 515 10.54 -28.54 34.66
N ALA A 516 9.56 -28.07 35.42
CA ALA A 516 8.89 -28.87 36.43
C ALA A 516 7.58 -28.18 36.86
N ALA A 517 6.47 -28.51 36.19
CA ALA A 517 5.14 -28.69 36.79
C ALA A 517 4.11 -29.10 35.71
N HIS A 518 3.37 -30.17 35.98
CA HIS A 518 2.43 -30.87 35.10
C HIS A 518 1.01 -30.22 35.05
N PRO A 519 0.10 -30.71 34.16
CA PRO A 519 -1.13 -30.04 33.70
C PRO A 519 -2.43 -30.65 34.23
N ILE A 520 -3.45 -29.82 34.51
CA ILE A 520 -4.90 -30.13 34.63
C ILE A 520 -5.60 -28.75 34.46
N ALA A 521 -6.66 -28.44 33.71
CA ALA A 521 -7.84 -29.19 33.27
C ALA A 521 -8.33 -28.64 31.93
N SER A 522 -8.61 -29.54 30.98
CA SER A 522 -9.60 -29.33 29.92
C SER A 522 -11.00 -29.54 30.49
N SER A 523 -12.02 -29.02 29.80
CA SER A 523 -13.45 -29.40 29.87
C SER A 523 -14.46 -28.37 30.42
N SER A 524 -14.11 -27.08 30.54
CA SER A 524 -15.12 -26.02 30.75
C SER A 524 -15.01 -24.81 29.82
N LEU A 525 -14.05 -24.80 28.89
CA LEU A 525 -13.76 -23.66 28.00
C LEU A 525 -14.39 -23.76 26.59
N GLN A 526 -15.22 -24.78 26.33
CA GLN A 526 -15.82 -25.00 25.00
C GLN A 526 -17.27 -24.51 24.86
N ILE A 527 -17.88 -24.00 25.94
CA ILE A 527 -19.25 -23.49 25.91
C ILE A 527 -19.30 -21.94 25.98
N LEU A 528 -18.19 -21.26 26.32
CA LEU A 528 -18.08 -19.79 26.26
C LEU A 528 -17.59 -19.26 24.90
N LEU A 529 -17.23 -20.13 23.95
CA LEU A 529 -16.68 -19.76 22.63
C LEU A 529 -17.72 -19.69 21.50
N THR A 530 -19.02 -19.84 21.79
CA THR A 530 -20.09 -19.79 20.78
C THR A 530 -20.95 -18.53 20.82
N LEU A 531 -20.60 -17.52 21.64
CA LEU A 531 -21.31 -16.23 21.70
C LEU A 531 -20.40 -14.99 21.69
N ALA A 532 -19.12 -15.12 21.34
CA ALA A 532 -18.14 -14.04 21.38
C ALA A 532 -17.70 -13.45 20.00
N PRO A 533 -18.59 -12.99 19.10
CA PRO A 533 -18.19 -12.04 18.06
C PRO A 533 -18.69 -10.60 18.28
N ALA A 534 -19.39 -10.30 19.39
CA ALA A 534 -19.99 -8.97 19.59
C ALA A 534 -19.33 -8.10 20.68
N ILE A 535 -18.41 -8.63 21.50
CA ILE A 535 -17.86 -7.91 22.67
C ILE A 535 -16.35 -7.61 22.55
N THR A 536 -15.64 -8.17 21.56
CA THR A 536 -14.19 -7.96 21.39
C THR A 536 -13.82 -6.65 20.66
N ILE A 537 -14.77 -5.73 20.44
CA ILE A 537 -14.51 -4.44 19.77
C ILE A 537 -14.25 -3.30 20.76
N ILE A 538 -14.48 -3.49 22.06
CA ILE A 538 -14.29 -2.42 23.08
C ILE A 538 -13.03 -2.64 23.96
N GLU A 539 -12.47 -3.84 24.05
CA GLU A 539 -11.30 -4.11 24.92
C GLU A 539 -9.92 -3.96 24.25
N MET A 540 -9.84 -3.72 22.94
CA MET A 540 -8.55 -3.51 22.25
C MET A 540 -7.99 -2.07 22.37
N GLU A 541 -8.60 -1.21 23.19
CA GLU A 541 -8.22 0.21 23.36
C GLU A 541 -7.47 0.57 24.66
N LEU A 542 -7.16 -0.38 25.55
CA LEU A 542 -6.61 -0.01 26.88
C LEU A 542 -5.18 -0.49 27.23
N TYR A 543 -4.38 -0.98 26.27
CA TYR A 543 -2.99 -1.36 26.57
C TYR A 543 -1.99 -0.98 25.46
N TYR A 544 -1.69 0.32 25.34
CA TYR A 544 -0.49 0.81 24.65
C TYR A 544 0.19 1.86 25.54
N PRO A 545 1.44 1.66 25.99
CA PRO A 545 2.18 2.71 26.66
C PRO A 545 2.55 3.80 25.64
N ILE A 546 2.22 5.03 26.02
CA ILE A 546 2.43 6.26 25.27
C ILE A 546 3.92 6.64 25.32
N GLN A 547 4.55 6.81 24.16
CA GLN A 547 5.73 7.67 24.03
C GLN A 547 5.73 8.34 22.66
N SER A 548 5.29 9.59 22.64
CA SER A 548 5.37 10.50 21.49
C SER A 548 6.78 11.08 21.40
N SER A 549 7.35 11.14 20.20
CA SER A 549 8.60 11.86 19.95
C SER A 549 8.57 12.59 18.61
N TRP A 550 7.92 13.76 18.60
CA TRP A 550 8.16 14.82 17.61
C TRP A 550 7.96 16.21 18.26
N PRO A 551 8.89 17.17 18.12
CA PRO A 551 8.69 18.55 18.55
C PRO A 551 7.97 19.42 17.50
N ARG A 552 7.29 20.47 18.00
CA ARG A 552 6.39 21.41 17.31
C ARG A 552 7.12 22.37 16.34
N PHE A 553 6.39 22.80 15.30
CA PHE A 553 6.75 23.78 14.24
C PHE A 553 7.01 25.21 14.77
N PRO A 554 7.94 25.96 14.14
CA PRO A 554 7.55 27.19 13.45
C PRO A 554 8.25 27.44 12.08
N ALA A 555 7.70 28.39 11.31
CA ALA A 555 8.01 28.80 9.93
C ALA A 555 9.26 29.74 9.80
N PRO A 556 9.74 30.10 8.59
CA PRO A 556 11.18 30.09 8.27
C PRO A 556 11.85 31.48 8.12
N HIS A 557 13.18 31.51 8.20
CA HIS A 557 14.01 32.49 7.49
C HIS A 557 15.23 31.83 6.81
N PHE A 558 15.48 32.27 5.58
CA PHE A 558 16.54 31.87 4.65
C PHE A 558 17.95 32.06 5.23
N PHE A 559 18.91 31.23 4.81
CA PHE A 559 20.17 31.66 4.16
C PHE A 559 20.87 30.46 3.50
N LEU A 560 21.52 30.74 2.37
CA LEU A 560 22.29 29.82 1.53
C LEU A 560 23.69 29.57 2.13
N SER A 561 24.14 28.32 2.13
CA SER A 561 25.55 27.98 1.91
C SER A 561 25.70 26.49 1.59
N SER A 562 26.80 26.23 0.90
CA SER A 562 27.13 25.12 0.00
C SER A 562 27.73 23.87 0.66
N ASP A 563 27.52 22.75 -0.02
CA ASP A 563 28.26 21.49 -0.07
C ASP A 563 29.46 21.25 0.88
N SER A 564 29.44 20.09 1.54
CA SER A 564 30.63 19.21 1.58
C SER A 564 30.26 17.77 2.00
N ALA A 565 30.47 16.83 1.08
CA ALA A 565 30.40 15.39 1.36
C ALA A 565 31.58 14.98 2.27
N THR A 566 31.29 14.32 3.40
CA THR A 566 32.32 13.78 4.32
C THR A 566 32.28 12.25 4.33
N PRO A 567 33.44 11.55 4.27
CA PRO A 567 33.49 10.11 4.44
C PRO A 567 33.25 9.72 5.92
N GLN A 568 32.39 8.74 6.15
CA GLN A 568 31.97 8.30 7.49
C GLN A 568 33.00 7.34 8.10
N ASN A 569 33.89 7.86 8.96
CA ASN A 569 34.56 7.01 9.96
C ASN A 569 33.53 6.72 11.06
N TYR A 570 33.10 5.45 11.16
CA TYR A 570 32.11 4.99 12.13
C TYR A 570 32.76 4.86 13.52
N VAL A 571 32.04 5.31 14.55
CA VAL A 571 32.37 5.03 15.95
C VAL A 571 31.31 4.11 16.52
N HIS A 572 31.73 2.94 16.96
CA HIS A 572 30.88 1.93 17.58
C HIS A 572 30.84 2.15 19.09
N TRP A 573 29.64 2.30 19.66
CA TRP A 573 29.44 2.44 21.10
C TRP A 573 28.83 1.16 21.68
N THR A 574 29.40 0.67 22.78
CA THR A 574 28.91 -0.47 23.55
C THR A 574 28.77 -0.11 25.02
N GLU A 575 27.71 -0.59 25.63
CA GLU A 575 27.46 -0.43 27.06
C GLU A 575 27.71 -1.76 27.78
N THR A 576 28.48 -1.69 28.87
CA THR A 576 28.69 -2.78 29.84
C THR A 576 28.13 -2.36 31.20
N PRO A 577 27.85 -3.29 32.13
CA PRO A 577 27.35 -2.94 33.46
C PRO A 577 28.26 -1.96 34.22
N GLU A 578 29.56 -1.98 33.94
CA GLU A 578 30.59 -1.21 34.66
C GLU A 578 31.13 -0.01 33.88
N SER A 579 30.95 0.05 32.55
CA SER A 579 31.51 1.12 31.70
C SER A 579 30.82 1.28 30.34
N HIS A 580 30.99 2.43 29.71
CA HIS A 580 30.70 2.69 28.31
C HIS A 580 31.99 2.62 27.47
N ARG A 581 31.99 1.86 26.39
CA ARG A 581 33.15 1.71 25.50
C ARG A 581 32.84 2.24 24.10
N PHE A 582 33.68 3.14 23.61
CA PHE A 582 33.59 3.75 22.27
C PHE A 582 34.79 3.28 21.44
N SER A 583 34.54 2.69 20.27
CA SER A 583 35.57 2.15 19.36
C SER A 583 35.49 2.87 18.03
N ALA A 584 36.57 3.50 17.58
CA ALA A 584 36.64 4.22 16.31
C ALA A 584 37.72 3.62 15.41
N ASP A 585 37.34 3.20 14.20
CA ASP A 585 38.29 2.72 13.20
C ASP A 585 38.98 3.91 12.54
N LEU A 586 40.27 4.09 12.84
CA LEU A 586 41.12 5.18 12.36
C LEU A 586 42.38 4.61 11.65
N PRO A 587 42.23 3.85 10.55
CA PRO A 587 43.36 3.22 9.88
C PRO A 587 44.31 4.25 9.28
N GLY A 588 45.58 4.16 9.66
CA GLY A 588 46.65 5.02 9.14
C GLY A 588 46.79 6.39 9.82
N VAL A 589 46.12 6.63 10.95
CA VAL A 589 46.35 7.79 11.83
C VAL A 589 47.45 7.43 12.84
N ARG A 590 48.40 8.32 13.10
CA ARG A 590 49.42 8.06 14.13
C ARG A 590 48.85 8.30 15.52
N LYS A 591 49.30 7.55 16.53
CA LYS A 591 48.77 7.66 17.90
C LYS A 591 48.92 9.07 18.46
N GLU A 592 49.99 9.76 18.09
CA GLU A 592 50.33 11.12 18.54
C GLU A 592 49.41 12.19 17.92
N GLU A 593 48.67 11.85 16.86
CA GLU A 593 47.73 12.73 16.18
C GLU A 593 46.31 12.65 16.77
N ILE A 594 46.05 11.73 17.71
CA ILE A 594 44.72 11.51 18.29
C ILE A 594 44.62 12.24 19.63
N ARG A 595 43.60 13.08 19.78
CA ARG A 595 43.21 13.66 21.07
C ARG A 595 41.80 13.24 21.48
N VAL A 596 41.67 12.87 22.75
CA VAL A 596 40.39 12.59 23.41
C VAL A 596 40.26 13.57 24.57
N GLU A 597 39.21 14.39 24.55
CA GLU A 597 38.98 15.44 25.52
C GLU A 597 37.55 15.38 26.06
N VAL A 598 37.34 15.88 27.27
CA VAL A 598 35.99 16.02 27.85
C VAL A 598 35.67 17.51 28.01
N GLU A 599 34.64 17.97 27.31
CA GLU A 599 34.13 19.33 27.35
C GLU A 599 32.91 19.42 28.29
N ASP A 600 32.89 20.44 29.15
CA ASP A 600 31.79 20.77 30.08
C ASP A 600 31.30 19.62 30.97
N SER A 601 32.16 18.63 31.25
CA SER A 601 31.81 17.38 31.98
C SER A 601 30.62 16.61 31.38
N ARG A 602 30.25 16.91 30.13
CA ARG A 602 29.03 16.40 29.48
C ARG A 602 29.29 15.84 28.10
N TYR A 603 30.40 16.20 27.47
CA TYR A 603 30.72 15.76 26.12
C TYR A 603 32.14 15.22 26.04
N MET A 604 32.31 14.05 25.43
CA MET A 604 33.60 13.51 25.06
C MET A 604 33.86 13.79 23.57
N VAL A 605 34.99 14.40 23.24
CA VAL A 605 35.38 14.76 21.89
C VAL A 605 36.61 13.94 21.49
N ILE A 606 36.50 13.20 20.40
CA ILE A 606 37.62 12.51 19.75
C ILE A 606 37.98 13.30 18.50
N ARG A 607 39.20 13.81 18.41
CA ARG A 607 39.70 14.61 17.29
C ARG A 607 41.06 14.09 16.82
N THR A 608 41.34 14.23 15.52
CA THR A 608 42.68 13.99 14.96
C THR A 608 43.32 15.31 14.53
N GLU A 609 44.45 15.67 15.11
CA GLU A 609 45.22 16.88 14.81
C GLU A 609 46.58 16.50 14.20
N ARG A 610 46.96 17.14 13.08
CA ARG A 610 48.28 16.92 12.48
C ARG A 610 49.32 17.72 13.27
N ARG A 611 50.49 17.13 13.49
CA ARG A 611 51.70 17.89 13.83
C ARG A 611 52.39 18.24 12.51
N ASP A 612 52.45 19.52 12.17
CA ASP A 612 53.23 19.99 11.04
C ASP A 612 54.71 19.83 11.40
N ASP A 613 55.35 18.79 10.87
CA ASP A 613 56.80 18.66 10.91
C ASP A 613 57.39 19.55 9.80
N ASP A 614 58.24 20.48 10.22
CA ASP A 614 59.03 21.34 9.36
C ASP A 614 59.99 20.50 8.49
N GLY A 615 59.89 20.66 7.16
CA GLY A 615 61.00 20.41 6.23
C GLY A 615 60.87 19.25 5.23
N LEU A 616 60.85 19.64 3.95
CA LEU A 616 61.22 18.90 2.73
C LEU A 616 60.36 17.68 2.27
N GLY A 617 59.69 17.84 1.12
CA GLY A 617 59.58 16.78 0.10
C GLY A 617 58.18 16.41 -0.43
N GLU A 618 57.91 16.83 -1.68
CA GLU A 618 56.98 16.31 -2.70
C GLU A 618 55.42 16.38 -2.56
N PRO A 619 54.69 16.82 -3.62
CA PRO A 619 53.24 16.89 -3.64
C PRO A 619 52.64 15.64 -4.30
N ALA A 620 52.45 14.57 -3.53
CA ALA A 620 51.61 13.45 -3.97
C ALA A 620 51.05 12.67 -2.77
N GLN A 621 49.82 12.97 -2.33
CA GLN A 621 48.80 11.99 -1.92
C GLN A 621 47.62 12.67 -1.21
N ARG A 622 46.40 12.30 -1.65
CA ARG A 622 45.10 12.32 -0.95
C ARG A 622 44.91 13.33 0.18
N GLU A 623 43.95 14.24 0.03
CA GLU A 623 43.28 14.94 1.14
C GLU A 623 42.85 13.93 2.24
N ARG A 624 43.70 13.71 3.26
CA ARG A 624 43.29 13.03 4.49
C ARG A 624 42.60 14.06 5.36
N ARG A 625 41.27 14.12 5.27
CA ARG A 625 40.41 15.02 6.05
C ARG A 625 40.42 14.62 7.53
N GLY A 626 40.57 15.60 8.42
CA GLY A 626 40.59 15.38 9.87
C GLY A 626 39.28 14.78 10.39
N PHE A 627 39.38 13.89 11.37
CA PHE A 627 38.26 13.25 12.04
C PHE A 627 37.93 13.97 13.34
N VAL A 628 36.68 14.41 13.51
CA VAL A 628 36.16 14.96 14.77
C VAL A 628 34.79 14.33 15.06
N ARG A 629 34.63 13.79 16.26
CA ARG A 629 33.36 13.25 16.78
C ARG A 629 33.15 13.65 18.22
N LYS A 630 31.95 14.13 18.54
CA LYS A 630 31.52 14.56 19.87
C LYS A 630 30.39 13.66 20.36
N PHE A 631 30.56 13.06 21.53
CA PHE A 631 29.62 12.15 22.18
C PHE A 631 29.12 12.77 23.48
N ARG A 632 27.82 12.72 23.73
CA ARG A 632 27.29 13.10 25.04
C ARG A 632 27.53 11.96 26.04
N LEU A 633 28.17 12.27 27.17
CA LEU A 633 28.39 11.32 28.25
C LEU A 633 27.07 11.06 29.00
N PRO A 634 26.74 9.79 29.33
CA PRO A 634 25.58 9.45 30.17
C PRO A 634 25.68 10.02 31.59
N GLU A 635 24.56 10.11 32.30
CA GLU A 635 24.55 10.52 33.72
C GLU A 635 25.22 9.43 34.59
N MET A 636 25.97 9.84 35.62
CA MET A 636 26.74 8.96 36.54
C MET A 636 27.93 8.20 35.92
N VAL A 637 28.83 8.91 35.26
CA VAL A 637 30.13 8.38 34.81
C VAL A 637 31.30 8.97 35.60
N ASP A 638 32.31 8.15 35.88
CA ASP A 638 33.57 8.60 36.48
C ASP A 638 34.44 9.22 35.39
N ILE A 639 34.47 10.55 35.34
CA ILE A 639 35.22 11.31 34.33
C ILE A 639 36.73 11.14 34.52
N ASP A 640 37.19 11.05 35.78
CA ASP A 640 38.61 10.91 36.11
C ASP A 640 39.14 9.49 35.81
N GLY A 641 38.23 8.52 35.69
CA GLY A 641 38.53 7.13 35.33
C GLY A 641 38.54 6.82 33.83
N ILE A 642 38.37 7.80 32.94
CA ILE A 642 38.34 7.57 31.48
C ILE A 642 39.70 7.11 30.98
N THR A 643 39.73 6.02 30.22
CA THR A 643 40.96 5.46 29.63
C THR A 643 40.82 5.32 28.11
N ALA A 644 41.92 5.50 27.37
CA ALA A 644 41.96 5.34 25.92
C ALA A 644 43.13 4.44 25.50
N ALA A 645 42.85 3.48 24.63
CA ALA A 645 43.82 2.57 24.02
C ALA A 645 43.75 2.68 22.49
N TYR A 646 44.89 2.61 21.82
CA TYR A 646 44.97 2.63 20.35
C TYR A 646 45.87 1.49 19.88
N GLU A 647 45.28 0.50 19.21
CA GLU A 647 45.94 -0.71 18.74
C GLU A 647 45.46 -1.03 17.32
N ASP A 648 46.36 -1.41 16.43
CA ASP A 648 46.09 -1.85 15.04
C ASP A 648 45.13 -0.95 14.23
N GLY A 649 45.19 0.37 14.44
CA GLY A 649 44.35 1.32 13.73
C GLY A 649 42.99 1.59 14.36
N VAL A 650 42.70 1.03 15.55
CA VAL A 650 41.42 1.19 16.24
C VAL A 650 41.61 1.90 17.58
N LEU A 651 40.90 3.02 17.78
CA LEU A 651 40.86 3.75 19.05
C LEU A 651 39.71 3.24 19.91
N THR A 652 40.02 2.73 21.09
CA THR A 652 39.03 2.32 22.10
C THR A 652 39.09 3.24 23.32
N VAL A 653 38.02 3.99 23.58
CA VAL A 653 37.85 4.81 24.78
C VAL A 653 36.87 4.15 25.74
N THR A 654 37.26 3.94 26.99
CA THR A 654 36.45 3.34 28.05
C THR A 654 36.13 4.38 29.12
N VAL A 655 34.84 4.57 29.37
CA VAL A 655 34.29 5.53 30.32
C VAL A 655 33.60 4.76 31.46
N PRO A 656 34.18 4.67 32.66
CA PRO A 656 33.60 3.92 33.78
C PRO A 656 32.31 4.54 34.33
N ARG A 657 31.45 3.72 34.91
CA ARG A 657 30.24 4.17 35.63
C ARG A 657 30.55 4.42 37.11
N LEU A 658 29.97 5.48 37.68
CA LEU A 658 29.98 5.73 39.12
C LEU A 658 29.07 4.72 39.82
N VAL A 659 29.65 3.70 40.47
CA VAL A 659 28.90 2.74 41.27
C VAL A 659 28.48 3.40 42.60
N SER A 660 27.20 3.73 42.73
CA SER A 660 26.58 4.07 44.01
C SER A 660 26.64 2.87 44.96
N ARG A 661 27.53 2.89 45.95
CA ARG A 661 27.45 2.00 47.12
C ARG A 661 26.49 2.62 48.15
N ARG A 662 25.22 2.24 48.10
CA ARG A 662 24.36 2.12 49.29
C ARG A 662 23.55 0.83 49.21
N ARG A 663 24.00 -0.21 49.91
CA ARG A 663 23.11 -1.29 50.37
C ARG A 663 22.19 -0.66 51.41
N LEU A 664 20.93 -0.44 51.05
CA LEU A 664 19.86 -0.37 52.05
C LEU A 664 19.43 -1.81 52.30
N GLN A 665 19.96 -2.42 53.35
CA GLN A 665 19.35 -3.58 53.98
C GLN A 665 18.19 -3.04 54.81
N LEU A 666 16.96 -3.36 54.40
CA LEU A 666 15.78 -3.19 55.23
C LEU A 666 15.57 -4.52 55.96
N ASP A 667 15.78 -4.52 57.27
CA ASP A 667 15.47 -5.66 58.13
C ASP A 667 13.96 -5.72 58.37
N LEU A 668 13.42 -6.94 58.34
CA LEU A 668 11.99 -7.26 58.38
C LEU A 668 11.31 -7.02 59.74
N GLU A 669 12.02 -6.47 60.74
CA GLU A 669 11.46 -6.13 62.04
C GLU A 669 10.76 -4.75 62.07
N ASP A 670 11.09 -3.84 61.15
CA ASP A 670 10.51 -2.48 61.12
C ASP A 670 9.10 -2.41 60.47
N LEU A 671 8.56 -3.53 59.93
CA LEU A 671 7.20 -3.57 59.37
C LEU A 671 6.11 -3.82 60.42
N ALA A 672 6.45 -4.33 61.60
CA ALA A 672 5.47 -4.64 62.64
C ALA A 672 4.96 -3.37 63.36
N ASP A 673 5.82 -2.37 63.55
CA ASP A 673 5.46 -1.12 64.23
C ASP A 673 4.64 -0.17 63.36
N ALA A 674 4.79 -0.22 62.04
CA ALA A 674 4.00 0.58 61.09
C ALA A 674 2.53 0.11 61.01
N SER A 675 2.25 -1.18 61.23
CA SER A 675 0.89 -1.73 61.24
C SER A 675 0.07 -1.27 62.44
N HIS A 676 0.71 -1.00 63.58
CA HIS A 676 0.01 -0.60 64.81
C HIS A 676 -0.34 0.90 64.84
N ALA A 677 0.33 1.73 64.04
CA ALA A 677 0.05 3.15 63.90
C ALA A 677 -1.12 3.43 62.93
N VAL A 678 -1.28 2.63 61.88
CA VAL A 678 -2.36 2.79 60.88
C VAL A 678 -3.72 2.31 61.43
N ALA A 679 -3.74 1.29 62.30
CA ALA A 679 -4.96 0.81 62.94
C ALA A 679 -5.50 1.68 64.10
N ARG A 680 -4.77 2.72 64.52
CA ARG A 680 -5.24 3.73 65.49
C ARG A 680 -5.73 5.03 64.84
N ALA A 681 -5.59 5.16 63.52
CA ALA A 681 -6.00 6.33 62.75
C ALA A 681 -7.18 6.07 61.79
N ALA A 682 -7.77 4.87 61.84
CA ALA A 682 -9.05 4.50 61.24
C ALA A 682 -10.02 4.14 62.38
#